data_AF-A0A7S3NLY4-F1
#
_entry.id   AF-A0A7S3NLY4-F1
#
_cell.length_a   1.000
_cell.length_b   1.000
_cell.length_c   1.000
_cell.angle_alpha   90.00
_cell.angle_beta   90.00
_cell.angle_gamma   90.00
#
_symmetry.space_group_name_H-M   'P 1'
#
loop_
_entity.id
_entity.type
_entity.pdbx_description
1 polymer ?
#
loop_
_entity_poly.entity_id
_entity_poly.type
_entity_poly.pdbx_seq_one_letter_code
_entity_poly.pdbx_strand_id
1 'polypeptide(L)'
;MLKKGLRRGSAWTAGMMGSSSSASKKNDEGSELRPILEGPLLAMEFVKDGKEVKWTLRHVQIFADARVLIYSKKGDSKILRSETLTGDHFVADARFENGWQISDFETILYFASQNQQEKTFWMHAVAGVIRRLMEPMDALPPQYAQVAMHRHSVKLNQGPAFDTSTVAAVNEEEEEQKRLEIRLDKETAQNAQIGTERASVRLNKEMIDSAIQDEIKASPPPPPPPRALHLPLSGTTETPTFVPPPSTTDSTTVHSMNLNAIEIERDEALAMAAREKSTAQGLARELETARNARDAALNELESVRSQAERSLQTETQRAENAQAVETRLNTECERLREELTQIKSKLKSIESSQSAARENSEATLLEKIKLLQDAQLKAKNAEQRTIETEQRESSLQDQVANLKNKLAQAEDEARRANTALVTEQTARRSAEDRLQSIGGTKEDLKKQLDEQAEKWLKALKLERDRTQTANDKLKVSQAQLAKCETELESTKTAERRAIQQAEAFRLAASQATENSESVLKRQVIDLERSLETAKREIADSESKYTNSIQENTKIIKKNEDTIKQLRAQLTSAQSKSGLADAARVAETKRANEALAKVAHLETQFNAVNAELESLKQTRARRSLPRIPVPIAEEEASVTSTTSISIIKPAEKSSSPIESKEKAPPAPVVTKQNPAPPPPSTKAADLVPTSNNAIDSVSTAAKLWDTRAQQIETEQKTNTFSKFYDPNATKQLPPKDGEYGTPPPGSATAARWEKGKKWVDEQIDNLIQAIHDIGETDDNCTIVTFGALFYYYADVSDSLVGILMRAKKRQRLFYEGDMLFQNKDDHVIITCPLVATA
;
A
#
# COMPACT_ATOMS: atom_id res chain seq x y z
N MET A 1 34.26 20.44 23.09
CA MET A 1 35.60 21.04 22.86
C MET A 1 35.98 20.93 21.38
N LEU A 2 35.56 21.88 20.53
CA LEU A 2 35.96 21.90 19.10
C LEU A 2 35.97 23.34 18.57
N LYS A 3 36.97 24.11 19.03
CA LYS A 3 37.42 25.35 18.41
C LYS A 3 38.95 25.34 18.40
N LYS A 4 39.55 24.87 17.30
CA LYS A 4 40.90 25.24 16.86
C LYS A 4 41.19 24.75 15.44
N GLY A 5 41.23 25.72 14.53
CA GLY A 5 42.14 25.77 13.39
C GLY A 5 42.14 24.62 12.39
N LEU A 6 41.45 24.83 11.26
CA LEU A 6 41.98 24.42 9.97
C LEU A 6 42.01 25.65 9.04
N ARG A 7 43.15 25.89 8.39
CA ARG A 7 43.35 27.04 7.51
C ARG A 7 42.76 26.77 6.13
N ARG A 8 42.39 27.85 5.42
CA ARG A 8 41.86 27.83 4.05
C ARG A 8 42.85 27.20 3.06
N GLY A 9 42.31 26.57 2.01
CA GLY A 9 42.90 26.68 0.67
C GLY A 9 43.31 25.39 -0.04
N SER A 10 42.35 24.70 -0.66
CA SER A 10 42.59 24.01 -1.94
C SER A 10 41.29 23.95 -2.75
N ALA A 11 41.35 24.43 -4.00
CA ALA A 11 40.23 24.32 -4.93
C ALA A 11 40.19 22.92 -5.53
N TRP A 12 39.04 22.27 -5.50
CA TRP A 12 38.82 21.04 -6.26
C TRP A 12 38.36 21.38 -7.67
N THR A 13 39.32 21.52 -8.59
CA THR A 13 39.03 21.52 -10.03
C THR A 13 38.67 20.12 -10.48
N ALA A 14 37.52 19.95 -11.12
CA ALA A 14 37.13 18.70 -11.76
C ALA A 14 38.11 18.33 -12.88
N GLY A 15 38.61 17.10 -12.88
CA GLY A 15 39.51 16.62 -13.94
C GLY A 15 40.27 15.36 -13.57
N MET A 16 39.62 14.19 -13.69
CA MET A 16 40.33 12.90 -13.72
C MET A 16 39.55 11.80 -14.46
N MET A 17 39.36 11.99 -15.77
CA MET A 17 39.40 10.87 -16.72
C MET A 17 40.75 10.94 -17.43
N GLY A 18 41.72 10.17 -16.95
CA GLY A 18 43.06 10.09 -17.49
C GLY A 18 43.49 8.63 -17.59
N SER A 19 43.54 8.12 -18.81
CA SER A 19 44.01 6.77 -19.09
C SER A 19 45.53 6.70 -18.91
N SER A 20 46.03 5.72 -18.15
CA SER A 20 47.47 5.45 -18.04
C SER A 20 47.76 3.96 -18.13
N SER A 21 48.16 3.51 -19.31
CA SER A 21 48.76 2.20 -19.54
C SER A 21 50.24 2.19 -19.17
N SER A 22 50.71 1.24 -18.36
CA SER A 22 52.07 0.70 -18.49
C SER A 22 52.36 -0.54 -17.62
N ALA A 23 53.11 -1.47 -18.19
CA ALA A 23 54.10 -2.33 -17.53
C ALA A 23 53.63 -3.39 -16.49
N SER A 24 53.08 -4.47 -17.04
CA SER A 24 53.36 -5.87 -16.68
C SER A 24 54.43 -6.13 -15.61
N LYS A 25 54.01 -6.73 -14.49
CA LYS A 25 54.80 -7.68 -13.70
C LYS A 25 53.92 -8.87 -13.38
N LYS A 26 54.26 -10.06 -13.88
CA LYS A 26 53.59 -11.32 -13.52
C LYS A 26 54.10 -11.78 -12.15
N ASN A 27 53.23 -11.73 -11.14
CA ASN A 27 53.29 -12.61 -9.98
C ASN A 27 51.97 -13.40 -9.94
N ASP A 28 52.04 -14.71 -9.75
CA ASP A 28 50.88 -15.55 -9.40
C ASP A 28 50.58 -15.34 -7.90
N GLU A 29 49.98 -14.20 -7.57
CA GLU A 29 49.41 -13.92 -6.25
C GLU A 29 47.89 -13.92 -6.38
N GLY A 30 47.21 -14.63 -5.47
CA GLY A 30 45.78 -14.94 -5.57
C GLY A 30 44.93 -13.69 -5.75
N SER A 31 43.90 -13.78 -6.61
CA SER A 31 43.10 -12.63 -7.04
C SER A 31 42.40 -11.95 -5.86
N GLU A 32 43.03 -10.93 -5.28
CA GLU A 32 42.41 -10.06 -4.29
C GLU A 32 41.21 -9.38 -4.94
N LEU A 33 40.01 -9.76 -4.49
CA LEU A 33 38.76 -9.19 -4.98
C LEU A 33 38.80 -7.67 -4.79
N ARG A 34 38.64 -6.91 -5.87
CA ARG A 34 38.60 -5.45 -5.77
C ARG A 34 37.37 -5.02 -4.94
N PRO A 35 37.50 -4.08 -3.98
CA PRO A 35 36.33 -3.56 -3.28
C PRO A 35 35.39 -2.86 -4.27
N ILE A 36 34.07 -3.05 -4.09
CA ILE A 36 33.03 -2.33 -4.84
C ILE A 36 33.05 -0.85 -4.45
N LEU A 37 33.19 -0.60 -3.15
CA LEU A 37 33.16 0.74 -2.58
C LEU A 37 34.25 0.89 -1.52
N GLU A 38 35.01 1.98 -1.59
CA GLU A 38 36.01 2.33 -0.59
C GLU A 38 36.04 3.84 -0.35
N GLY A 39 36.29 4.25 0.89
CA GLY A 39 36.40 5.68 1.23
C GLY A 39 36.62 5.95 2.72
N PRO A 40 36.85 7.23 3.09
CA PRO A 40 37.00 7.63 4.48
C PRO A 40 35.62 7.84 5.13
N LEU A 41 35.36 7.19 6.26
CA LEU A 41 34.15 7.39 7.07
C LEU A 41 34.54 7.59 8.53
N LEU A 42 33.72 8.33 9.29
CA LEU A 42 33.82 8.30 10.74
C LEU A 42 33.18 6.99 11.21
N ALA A 43 33.97 6.06 11.73
CA ALA A 43 33.48 4.83 12.34
C ALA A 43 33.43 5.00 13.86
N MET A 44 32.41 4.42 14.49
CA MET A 44 32.24 4.41 15.93
C MET A 44 32.98 3.23 16.56
N GLU A 45 33.88 3.50 17.51
CA GLU A 45 34.59 2.50 18.29
C GLU A 45 34.11 2.58 19.75
N PHE A 46 33.65 1.45 20.30
CA PHE A 46 33.40 1.32 21.73
C PHE A 46 34.73 1.12 22.46
N VAL A 47 35.07 2.06 23.33
CA VAL A 47 36.29 2.06 24.14
C VAL A 47 35.90 1.69 25.58
N LYS A 48 36.55 0.64 26.12
CA LYS A 48 36.32 0.07 27.47
C LYS A 48 34.87 -0.34 27.75
N ASP A 49 34.58 -1.63 27.57
CA ASP A 49 33.37 -2.29 28.10
C ASP A 49 32.05 -1.56 27.79
N GLY A 50 31.95 -0.99 26.58
CA GLY A 50 30.77 -0.25 26.10
C GLY A 50 30.52 1.13 26.73
N LYS A 51 31.40 1.63 27.62
CA LYS A 51 31.15 2.88 28.39
C LYS A 51 31.58 4.17 27.70
N GLU A 52 32.65 4.15 26.90
CA GLU A 52 33.09 5.33 26.13
C GLU A 52 32.86 5.10 24.63
N VAL A 53 32.19 6.04 23.96
CA VAL A 53 31.97 6.02 22.51
C VAL A 53 32.97 6.97 21.84
N LYS A 54 33.82 6.43 20.96
CA LYS A 54 34.85 7.22 20.26
C LYS A 54 34.65 7.17 18.75
N TRP A 55 34.34 8.32 18.17
CA TRP A 55 34.31 8.50 16.72
C TRP A 55 35.72 8.70 16.17
N THR A 56 36.10 7.90 15.17
CA THR A 56 37.42 8.00 14.52
C THR A 56 37.29 7.92 13.01
N LEU A 57 38.08 8.72 12.29
CA LEU A 57 38.15 8.63 10.83
C LEU A 57 38.90 7.35 10.46
N ARG A 58 38.23 6.47 9.71
CA ARG A 58 38.70 5.16 9.25
C ARG A 58 38.55 5.06 7.74
N HIS A 59 39.33 4.19 7.12
CA HIS A 59 39.12 3.82 5.73
C HIS A 59 38.29 2.54 5.69
N VAL A 60 37.10 2.60 5.09
CA VAL A 60 36.17 1.47 4.99
C VAL A 60 36.20 0.95 3.57
N GLN A 61 36.26 -0.37 3.40
CA GLN A 61 36.18 -1.07 2.13
C GLN A 61 35.07 -2.12 2.18
N ILE A 62 34.22 -2.14 1.15
CA ILE A 62 33.10 -3.08 1.01
C ILE A 62 33.32 -3.89 -0.26
N PHE A 63 33.29 -5.22 -0.13
CA PHE A 63 33.57 -6.15 -1.21
C PHE A 63 32.29 -6.76 -1.79
N ALA A 64 32.37 -7.27 -3.02
CA ALA A 64 31.25 -7.93 -3.70
C ALA A 64 30.74 -9.17 -2.97
N ASP A 65 31.61 -9.80 -2.17
CA ASP A 65 31.27 -10.92 -1.31
C ASP A 65 30.74 -10.47 0.07
N ALA A 66 30.34 -9.21 0.20
CA ALA A 66 29.72 -8.64 1.39
C ALA A 66 30.58 -8.62 2.67
N ARG A 67 31.91 -8.72 2.53
CA ARG A 67 32.82 -8.35 3.61
C ARG A 67 32.93 -6.83 3.71
N VAL A 68 32.93 -6.33 4.95
CA VAL A 68 33.19 -4.93 5.32
C VAL A 68 34.48 -4.89 6.12
N LEU A 69 35.53 -4.31 5.56
CA LEU A 69 36.84 -4.18 6.19
C LEU A 69 37.08 -2.73 6.59
N ILE A 70 37.51 -2.53 7.84
CA ILE A 70 37.78 -1.21 8.43
C ILE A 70 39.27 -1.11 8.77
N TYR A 71 39.94 -0.12 8.19
CA TYR A 71 41.36 0.16 8.33
C TYR A 71 41.59 1.50 9.03
N SER A 72 42.77 1.68 9.65
CA SER A 72 43.13 2.95 10.31
C SER A 72 43.26 4.09 9.29
N LYS A 73 43.92 3.83 8.15
CA LYS A 73 44.11 4.72 6.99
C LYS A 73 44.07 3.94 5.69
N LYS A 74 43.92 4.64 4.56
CA LYS A 74 44.03 4.04 3.23
C LYS A 74 45.44 3.50 2.98
N GLY A 75 45.53 2.22 2.64
CA GLY A 75 46.80 1.51 2.41
C GLY A 75 47.44 0.88 3.65
N ASP A 76 46.82 0.96 4.84
CA ASP A 76 47.27 0.18 6.00
C ASP A 76 46.98 -1.31 5.77
N SER A 77 47.96 -2.19 5.95
CA SER A 77 47.77 -3.65 5.84
C SER A 77 47.03 -4.26 7.04
N LYS A 78 47.00 -3.56 8.18
CA LYS A 78 46.34 -4.03 9.40
C LYS A 78 44.86 -3.67 9.40
N ILE A 79 44.01 -4.66 9.14
CA ILE A 79 42.57 -4.61 9.37
C ILE A 79 42.33 -4.37 10.87
N LEU A 80 41.50 -3.37 11.22
CA LEU A 80 41.08 -3.10 12.59
C LEU A 80 39.81 -3.89 12.97
N ARG A 81 38.86 -3.98 12.03
CA ARG A 81 37.64 -4.78 12.14
C ARG A 81 37.28 -5.35 10.77
N SER A 82 36.81 -6.59 10.76
CA SER A 82 36.30 -7.30 9.59
C SER A 82 34.93 -7.85 9.98
N GLU A 83 33.89 -7.46 9.24
CA GLU A 83 32.53 -7.97 9.39
C GLU A 83 32.09 -8.63 8.08
N THR A 84 31.25 -9.66 8.14
CA THR A 84 30.66 -10.29 6.94
C THR A 84 29.16 -10.16 7.01
N LEU A 85 28.57 -9.36 6.11
CA LEU A 85 27.13 -9.14 6.10
C LEU A 85 26.41 -10.42 5.68
N THR A 86 25.26 -10.67 6.31
CA THR A 86 24.29 -11.72 5.95
C THR A 86 23.07 -11.09 5.27
N GLY A 87 22.09 -11.91 4.85
CA GLY A 87 20.79 -11.41 4.38
C GLY A 87 19.96 -10.73 5.48
N ASP A 88 20.27 -11.01 6.74
CA ASP A 88 19.57 -10.49 7.93
C ASP A 88 20.09 -9.12 8.39
N HIS A 89 21.27 -8.72 7.89
CA HIS A 89 21.79 -7.38 8.10
C HIS A 89 20.90 -6.36 7.38
N PHE A 90 20.53 -5.27 8.05
CA PHE A 90 19.83 -4.13 7.46
C PHE A 90 20.62 -2.84 7.64
N VAL A 91 20.33 -1.85 6.78
CA VAL A 91 20.91 -0.50 6.84
C VAL A 91 19.86 0.47 7.35
N ALA A 92 20.17 1.23 8.40
CA ALA A 92 19.26 2.20 8.99
C ALA A 92 19.89 3.58 9.16
N ASP A 93 19.05 4.61 9.18
CA ASP A 93 19.44 5.96 9.56
C ASP A 93 19.72 6.03 11.06
N ALA A 94 20.80 6.71 11.48
CA ALA A 94 21.18 6.83 12.88
C ALA A 94 20.89 8.26 13.39
N ARG A 95 20.55 8.39 14.68
CA ARG A 95 19.99 9.62 15.29
C ARG A 95 20.92 10.85 15.35
N PHE A 96 22.07 10.84 14.68
CA PHE A 96 23.04 11.94 14.64
C PHE A 96 23.28 12.42 13.19
N GLU A 97 23.72 13.66 13.05
CA GLU A 97 23.86 14.32 11.75
C GLU A 97 24.79 13.54 10.79
N ASN A 98 24.30 13.29 9.57
CA ASN A 98 24.97 12.46 8.56
C ASN A 98 25.33 11.02 9.03
N GLY A 99 24.69 10.55 10.10
CA GLY A 99 24.88 9.24 10.70
C GLY A 99 24.03 8.13 10.08
N TRP A 100 24.56 6.92 10.06
CA TRP A 100 23.86 5.70 9.63
C TRP A 100 24.47 4.47 10.30
N GLN A 101 23.76 3.34 10.25
CA GLN A 101 24.21 2.08 10.84
C GLN A 101 23.93 0.88 9.93
N ILE A 102 24.72 -0.18 10.11
CA ILE A 102 24.42 -1.54 9.64
C ILE A 102 24.20 -2.40 10.88
N SER A 103 23.15 -3.23 10.88
CA SER A 103 22.72 -4.00 12.06
C SER A 103 22.11 -5.34 11.66
N ASP A 104 22.42 -6.41 12.37
CA ASP A 104 21.70 -7.70 12.37
C ASP A 104 21.12 -8.02 13.77
N PHE A 105 20.89 -6.97 14.57
CA PHE A 105 20.48 -6.99 15.98
C PHE A 105 21.53 -7.49 16.97
N GLU A 106 22.39 -8.45 16.59
CA GLU A 106 23.52 -8.89 17.42
C GLU A 106 24.74 -7.95 17.29
N THR A 107 25.08 -7.59 16.06
CA THR A 107 26.18 -6.70 15.73
C THR A 107 25.64 -5.38 15.18
N ILE A 108 26.25 -4.26 15.60
CA ILE A 108 25.91 -2.94 15.05
C ILE A 108 27.19 -2.19 14.69
N LEU A 109 27.28 -1.80 13.42
CA LEU A 109 28.31 -0.93 12.85
C LEU A 109 27.74 0.47 12.67
N TYR A 110 28.24 1.45 13.43
CA TYR A 110 27.83 2.85 13.29
C TYR A 110 28.84 3.65 12.49
N PHE A 111 28.36 4.42 11.52
CA PHE A 111 29.14 5.26 10.63
C PHE A 111 28.57 6.69 10.57
N ALA A 112 29.43 7.66 10.23
CA ALA A 112 29.02 9.00 9.82
C ALA A 112 29.81 9.43 8.58
N SER A 113 29.13 10.09 7.64
CA SER A 113 29.73 10.69 6.44
C SER A 113 30.00 12.18 6.63
N GLN A 114 30.70 12.82 5.69
CA GLN A 114 30.92 14.27 5.74
C GLN A 114 29.67 15.07 5.37
N ASN A 115 28.77 14.51 4.56
CA ASN A 115 27.54 15.16 4.12
C ASN A 115 26.41 14.13 3.84
N GLN A 116 25.17 14.61 3.78
CA GLN A 116 23.99 13.75 3.60
C GLN A 116 23.99 12.99 2.26
N GLN A 117 24.54 13.57 1.18
CA GLN A 117 24.61 12.88 -0.13
C GLN A 117 25.53 11.66 -0.05
N GLU A 118 26.68 11.80 0.60
CA GLU A 118 27.61 10.70 0.86
C GLU A 118 26.97 9.63 1.75
N LYS A 119 26.25 10.01 2.82
CA LYS A 119 25.48 9.06 3.64
C LYS A 119 24.50 8.25 2.80
N THR A 120 23.66 8.94 2.02
CA THR A 120 22.67 8.28 1.14
C THR A 120 23.37 7.35 0.15
N PHE A 121 24.45 7.78 -0.48
CA PHE A 121 25.24 6.95 -1.40
C PHE A 121 25.79 5.67 -0.73
N TRP A 122 26.43 5.79 0.43
CA TRP A 122 26.94 4.63 1.18
C TRP A 122 25.80 3.70 1.64
N MET A 123 24.71 4.24 2.18
CA MET A 123 23.55 3.44 2.61
C MET A 123 22.94 2.64 1.45
N HIS A 124 22.73 3.26 0.28
CA HIS A 124 22.22 2.58 -0.91
C HIS A 124 23.19 1.52 -1.44
N ALA A 125 24.50 1.78 -1.43
CA ALA A 125 25.50 0.81 -1.87
C ALA A 125 25.53 -0.43 -0.96
N VAL A 126 25.51 -0.24 0.37
CA VAL A 126 25.47 -1.33 1.35
C VAL A 126 24.16 -2.12 1.22
N ALA A 127 23.02 -1.44 1.14
CA ALA A 127 21.71 -2.08 0.95
C ALA A 127 21.64 -2.88 -0.36
N GLY A 128 22.28 -2.41 -1.43
CA GLY A 128 22.41 -3.14 -2.69
C GLY A 128 23.28 -4.40 -2.59
N VAL A 129 24.32 -4.40 -1.74
CA VAL A 129 25.11 -5.60 -1.44
C VAL A 129 24.28 -6.60 -0.62
N ILE A 130 23.58 -6.15 0.42
CA ILE A 130 22.69 -6.99 1.25
C ILE A 130 21.58 -7.62 0.40
N ARG A 131 20.90 -6.86 -0.46
CA ARG A 131 19.80 -7.38 -1.29
C ARG A 131 20.25 -8.54 -2.18
N ARG A 132 21.46 -8.48 -2.75
CA ARG A 132 22.07 -9.57 -3.53
C ARG A 132 22.40 -10.83 -2.73
N LEU A 133 22.46 -10.75 -1.39
CA LEU A 133 22.57 -11.92 -0.51
C LEU A 133 21.19 -12.52 -0.18
N MET A 134 20.12 -11.74 -0.31
CA MET A 134 18.74 -12.19 -0.10
C MET A 134 18.11 -12.78 -1.38
N GLU A 135 18.68 -12.48 -2.56
CA GLU A 135 18.25 -13.09 -3.82
C GLU A 135 18.48 -14.61 -3.79
N PRO A 136 17.46 -15.44 -4.11
CA PRO A 136 17.59 -16.89 -4.10
C PRO A 136 18.66 -17.34 -5.09
N MET A 137 19.51 -18.29 -4.67
CA MET A 137 20.70 -18.76 -5.42
C MET A 137 20.42 -19.09 -6.90
N ASP A 138 19.24 -19.61 -7.21
CA ASP A 138 18.83 -20.02 -8.56
C ASP A 138 18.72 -18.86 -9.56
N ALA A 139 18.69 -17.61 -9.08
CA ALA A 139 18.62 -16.41 -9.91
C ALA A 139 20.00 -15.80 -10.26
N LEU A 140 21.10 -16.27 -9.66
CA LEU A 140 22.41 -15.61 -9.79
C LEU A 140 23.22 -16.05 -11.04
N PRO A 141 23.87 -15.13 -11.77
CA PRO A 141 24.71 -15.48 -12.92
C PRO A 141 25.88 -16.43 -12.56
N PRO A 142 26.26 -17.39 -13.43
CA PRO A 142 27.20 -18.48 -13.10
C PRO A 142 28.56 -18.06 -12.53
N GLN A 143 29.03 -16.86 -12.89
CA GLN A 143 30.30 -16.29 -12.43
C GLN A 143 30.34 -15.98 -10.92
N TYR A 144 29.20 -15.93 -10.23
CA TYR A 144 29.13 -15.70 -8.78
C TYR A 144 28.92 -16.99 -7.96
N ALA A 145 28.35 -18.04 -8.56
CA ALA A 145 28.06 -19.30 -7.89
C ALA A 145 29.33 -19.98 -7.32
N GLN A 146 30.46 -19.89 -8.02
CA GLN A 146 31.74 -20.49 -7.58
C GLN A 146 32.28 -19.87 -6.27
N VAL A 147 32.05 -18.57 -6.06
CA VAL A 147 32.45 -17.86 -4.83
C VAL A 147 31.52 -18.22 -3.66
N ALA A 148 30.23 -18.45 -3.93
CA ALA A 148 29.27 -18.92 -2.93
C ALA A 148 29.57 -20.36 -2.46
N MET A 149 29.91 -21.28 -3.37
CA MET A 149 30.20 -22.68 -2.99
C MET A 149 31.43 -22.84 -2.08
N HIS A 150 32.46 -21.99 -2.24
CA HIS A 150 33.60 -21.99 -1.31
C HIS A 150 33.21 -21.58 0.13
N ARG A 151 32.07 -20.89 0.34
CA ARG A 151 31.67 -20.38 1.66
C ARG A 151 31.01 -21.44 2.55
N HIS A 152 30.17 -22.31 1.98
CA HIS A 152 29.57 -23.40 2.76
C HIS A 152 30.59 -24.44 3.20
N SER A 153 31.62 -24.72 2.38
CA SER A 153 32.66 -25.69 2.73
C SER A 153 33.55 -25.28 3.91
N VAL A 154 33.62 -23.98 4.27
CA VAL A 154 34.45 -23.48 5.39
C VAL A 154 33.70 -23.51 6.72
N LYS A 155 32.36 -23.33 6.73
CA LYS A 155 31.55 -23.36 7.97
C LYS A 155 31.43 -24.75 8.61
N LEU A 156 31.65 -25.84 7.87
CA LEU A 156 31.53 -27.21 8.38
C LEU A 156 32.74 -27.71 9.18
N ASN A 157 33.87 -26.99 9.20
CA ASN A 157 35.15 -27.49 9.75
C ASN A 157 35.58 -26.84 11.08
N GLN A 158 34.68 -26.12 11.78
CA GLN A 158 34.97 -25.50 13.09
C GLN A 158 33.80 -25.70 14.07
N GLY A 159 33.78 -26.85 14.75
CA GLY A 159 32.92 -27.13 15.90
C GLY A 159 33.63 -28.08 16.89
N PRO A 160 33.50 -27.90 18.21
CA PRO A 160 34.14 -28.78 19.20
C PRO A 160 33.37 -30.09 19.38
N ALA A 161 34.08 -31.16 19.70
CA ALA A 161 33.49 -32.49 19.94
C ALA A 161 32.68 -32.53 21.25
N PHE A 162 31.49 -33.14 21.21
CA PHE A 162 30.69 -33.50 22.39
C PHE A 162 29.87 -34.80 22.17
N ASP A 163 29.31 -35.33 23.26
CA ASP A 163 29.04 -36.76 23.49
C ASP A 163 28.04 -37.49 22.60
N THR A 164 28.30 -38.77 22.41
CA THR A 164 27.58 -39.73 21.55
C THR A 164 26.24 -40.26 22.12
N SER A 165 25.66 -39.57 23.11
CA SER A 165 24.42 -40.02 23.78
C SER A 165 23.12 -39.55 23.09
N THR A 166 23.17 -38.50 22.26
CA THR A 166 21.99 -37.84 21.67
C THR A 166 21.69 -38.29 20.22
N VAL A 167 22.61 -39.03 19.60
CA VAL A 167 22.53 -39.42 18.17
C VAL A 167 21.42 -40.45 17.91
N ALA A 168 21.01 -41.24 18.92
CA ALA A 168 19.97 -42.25 18.77
C ALA A 168 18.57 -41.66 18.50
N ALA A 169 18.21 -40.56 19.19
CA ALA A 169 16.89 -39.94 19.06
C ALA A 169 16.72 -39.19 17.72
N VAL A 170 17.77 -38.48 17.28
CA VAL A 170 17.76 -37.74 16.00
C VAL A 170 17.64 -38.69 14.80
N ASN A 171 18.28 -39.87 14.87
CA ASN A 171 18.14 -40.89 13.84
C ASN A 171 16.73 -41.51 13.79
N GLU A 172 15.98 -41.54 14.89
CA GLU A 172 14.60 -42.06 14.92
C GLU A 172 13.61 -41.07 14.26
N GLU A 173 13.75 -39.77 14.49
CA GLU A 173 12.97 -38.74 13.78
C GLU A 173 13.29 -38.70 12.28
N GLU A 174 14.56 -38.86 11.89
CA GLU A 174 14.97 -38.90 10.47
C GLU A 174 14.47 -40.19 9.75
N GLU A 175 14.41 -41.33 10.46
CA GLU A 175 13.73 -42.55 9.97
C GLU A 175 12.22 -42.34 9.83
N GLU A 176 11.57 -41.67 10.78
CA GLU A 176 10.12 -41.44 10.74
C GLU A 176 9.72 -40.47 9.61
N GLN A 177 10.51 -39.41 9.36
CA GLN A 177 10.33 -38.54 8.20
C GLN A 177 10.45 -39.31 6.88
N LYS A 178 11.47 -40.15 6.71
CA LYS A 178 11.62 -41.01 5.51
C LYS A 178 10.46 -42.00 5.36
N ARG A 179 9.90 -42.52 6.46
CA ARG A 179 8.71 -43.39 6.42
C ARG A 179 7.43 -42.64 6.02
N LEU A 180 7.32 -41.36 6.37
CA LEU A 180 6.22 -40.49 5.93
C LEU A 180 6.33 -40.12 4.44
N GLU A 181 7.53 -39.79 3.96
CA GLU A 181 7.79 -39.49 2.55
C GLU A 181 7.47 -40.71 1.65
N ILE A 182 7.94 -41.90 2.02
CA ILE A 182 7.60 -43.16 1.33
C ILE A 182 6.08 -43.46 1.36
N ARG A 183 5.35 -42.99 2.38
CA ARG A 183 3.89 -43.15 2.47
C ARG A 183 3.19 -42.20 1.50
N LEU A 184 3.63 -40.95 1.42
CA LEU A 184 3.11 -39.93 0.51
C LEU A 184 3.34 -40.31 -0.97
N ASP A 185 4.52 -40.83 -1.31
CA ASP A 185 4.83 -41.32 -2.66
C ASP A 185 3.92 -42.48 -3.07
N LYS A 186 3.66 -43.42 -2.16
CA LYS A 186 2.72 -44.54 -2.40
C LYS A 186 1.28 -44.06 -2.62
N GLU A 187 0.83 -43.10 -1.83
CA GLU A 187 -0.51 -42.52 -1.98
C GLU A 187 -0.64 -41.73 -3.30
N THR A 188 0.41 -41.01 -3.69
CA THR A 188 0.50 -40.30 -4.97
C THR A 188 0.48 -41.29 -6.16
N ALA A 189 1.24 -42.39 -6.08
CA ALA A 189 1.22 -43.45 -7.08
C ALA A 189 -0.14 -44.16 -7.18
N GLN A 190 -0.80 -44.42 -6.04
CA GLN A 190 -2.14 -45.02 -6.00
C GLN A 190 -3.19 -44.09 -6.62
N ASN A 191 -3.11 -42.78 -6.35
CA ASN A 191 -3.99 -41.79 -6.97
C ASN A 191 -3.75 -41.66 -8.49
N ALA A 192 -2.50 -41.76 -8.95
CA ALA A 192 -2.19 -41.81 -10.37
C ALA A 192 -2.78 -43.06 -11.05
N GLN A 193 -2.72 -44.23 -10.39
CA GLN A 193 -3.32 -45.47 -10.89
C GLN A 193 -4.86 -45.41 -10.95
N ILE A 194 -5.52 -44.82 -9.95
CA ILE A 194 -6.97 -44.55 -10.00
C ILE A 194 -7.31 -43.59 -11.16
N GLY A 195 -6.42 -42.63 -11.46
CA GLY A 195 -6.52 -41.76 -12.63
C GLY A 195 -6.50 -42.52 -13.96
N THR A 196 -5.57 -43.47 -14.13
CA THR A 196 -5.45 -44.27 -15.36
C THR A 196 -6.59 -45.29 -15.53
N GLU A 197 -7.10 -45.87 -14.44
CA GLU A 197 -8.31 -46.69 -14.48
C GLU A 197 -9.54 -45.87 -14.91
N ARG A 198 -9.75 -44.68 -14.33
CA ARG A 198 -10.86 -43.79 -14.74
C ARG A 198 -10.76 -43.35 -16.20
N ALA A 199 -9.55 -43.10 -16.71
CA ALA A 199 -9.34 -42.81 -18.13
C ALA A 199 -9.68 -44.02 -19.02
N SER A 200 -9.31 -45.23 -18.59
CA SER A 200 -9.61 -46.48 -19.31
C SER A 200 -11.12 -46.79 -19.35
N VAL A 201 -11.82 -46.59 -18.24
CA VAL A 201 -13.29 -46.72 -18.17
C VAL A 201 -13.98 -45.72 -19.08
N ARG A 202 -13.46 -44.47 -19.16
CA ARG A 202 -13.99 -43.44 -20.07
C ARG A 202 -13.81 -43.84 -21.54
N LEU A 203 -12.64 -44.32 -21.92
CA LEU A 203 -12.35 -44.79 -23.28
C LEU A 203 -13.25 -45.97 -23.70
N ASN A 204 -13.46 -46.94 -22.80
CA ASN A 204 -14.39 -48.05 -23.05
C ASN A 204 -15.83 -47.57 -23.21
N LYS A 205 -16.26 -46.56 -22.43
CA LYS A 205 -17.59 -45.96 -22.60
C LYS A 205 -17.73 -45.25 -23.94
N GLU A 206 -16.76 -44.44 -24.32
CA GLU A 206 -16.75 -43.71 -25.60
C GLU A 206 -16.74 -44.69 -26.82
N MET A 207 -16.08 -45.86 -26.70
CA MET A 207 -16.19 -46.94 -27.69
C MET A 207 -17.59 -47.57 -27.77
N ILE A 208 -18.24 -47.82 -26.64
CA ILE A 208 -19.60 -48.39 -26.60
C ILE A 208 -20.61 -47.39 -27.18
N ASP A 209 -20.53 -46.12 -26.78
CA ASP A 209 -21.42 -45.06 -27.27
C ASP A 209 -21.26 -44.86 -28.80
N SER A 210 -20.04 -45.01 -29.34
CA SER A 210 -19.79 -44.99 -30.79
C SER A 210 -20.39 -46.22 -31.51
N ALA A 211 -20.23 -47.42 -30.95
CA ALA A 211 -20.80 -48.64 -31.55
C ALA A 211 -22.33 -48.58 -31.64
N ILE A 212 -22.98 -48.05 -30.59
CA ILE A 212 -24.44 -47.82 -30.56
C ILE A 212 -24.85 -46.79 -31.63
N GLN A 213 -24.09 -45.71 -31.85
CA GLN A 213 -24.40 -44.74 -32.91
C GLN A 213 -24.29 -45.33 -34.32
N ASP A 214 -23.34 -46.22 -34.57
CA ASP A 214 -23.17 -46.84 -35.88
C ASP A 214 -24.25 -47.92 -36.15
N GLU A 215 -24.71 -48.63 -35.12
CA GLU A 215 -25.85 -49.54 -35.21
C GLU A 215 -27.18 -48.78 -35.47
N ILE A 216 -27.37 -47.61 -34.84
CA ILE A 216 -28.53 -46.73 -35.09
C ILE A 216 -28.54 -46.19 -36.54
N LYS A 217 -27.38 -45.94 -37.15
CA LYS A 217 -27.28 -45.49 -38.56
C LYS A 217 -27.56 -46.59 -39.59
N ALA A 218 -27.52 -47.86 -39.19
CA ALA A 218 -27.70 -49.00 -40.09
C ALA A 218 -29.17 -49.43 -40.30
N SER A 219 -30.12 -48.85 -39.56
CA SER A 219 -31.53 -49.25 -39.61
C SER A 219 -32.29 -48.59 -40.79
N PRO A 220 -33.01 -49.35 -41.64
CA PRO A 220 -33.75 -48.79 -42.77
C PRO A 220 -35.03 -48.04 -42.31
N PRO A 221 -35.45 -46.98 -43.03
CA PRO A 221 -36.54 -46.12 -42.60
C PRO A 221 -37.92 -46.80 -42.70
N PRO A 222 -38.86 -46.52 -41.78
CA PRO A 222 -40.22 -47.04 -41.84
C PRO A 222 -41.04 -46.42 -42.99
N PRO A 223 -41.97 -47.18 -43.61
CA PRO A 223 -42.78 -46.68 -44.71
C PRO A 223 -43.81 -45.62 -44.26
N PRO A 224 -44.17 -44.66 -45.13
CA PRO A 224 -45.08 -43.57 -44.79
C PRO A 224 -46.55 -44.01 -44.67
N PRO A 225 -47.37 -43.35 -43.82
CA PRO A 225 -48.78 -43.68 -43.66
C PRO A 225 -49.62 -43.26 -44.89
N PRO A 226 -50.62 -44.07 -45.31
CA PRO A 226 -51.46 -43.74 -46.45
C PRO A 226 -52.46 -42.63 -46.14
N ARG A 227 -52.60 -41.67 -47.07
CA ARG A 227 -53.63 -40.61 -47.04
C ARG A 227 -55.01 -41.19 -47.35
N ALA A 228 -56.02 -40.74 -46.61
CA ALA A 228 -57.43 -41.03 -46.89
C ALA A 228 -57.98 -40.16 -48.04
N LEU A 229 -58.68 -40.77 -49.00
CA LEU A 229 -59.69 -40.12 -49.87
C LEU A 229 -60.70 -41.16 -50.43
N HIS A 230 -61.95 -41.06 -49.97
CA HIS A 230 -63.23 -41.09 -50.70
C HIS A 230 -63.56 -42.03 -51.90
N LEU A 231 -64.81 -42.56 -51.87
CA LEU A 231 -65.73 -43.00 -52.96
C LEU A 231 -65.52 -44.42 -53.57
N PRO A 232 -66.51 -44.99 -54.32
CA PRO A 232 -67.93 -45.21 -53.96
C PRO A 232 -68.43 -46.66 -54.31
N LEU A 233 -69.76 -46.84 -54.39
CA LEU A 233 -70.54 -48.07 -54.62
C LEU A 233 -70.35 -48.81 -55.97
N SER A 234 -70.85 -50.07 -56.01
CA SER A 234 -71.04 -51.00 -57.17
C SER A 234 -69.83 -51.89 -57.51
N GLY A 235 -69.94 -53.17 -57.87
CA GLY A 235 -71.07 -54.11 -58.04
C GLY A 235 -70.58 -55.45 -58.64
N THR A 236 -71.47 -56.43 -58.89
CA THR A 236 -71.26 -57.68 -59.69
C THR A 236 -70.15 -58.65 -59.23
N THR A 237 -70.48 -59.76 -58.53
CA THR A 237 -70.74 -61.13 -59.05
C THR A 237 -69.54 -61.87 -59.65
N GLU A 238 -69.09 -62.95 -59.00
CA GLU A 238 -69.08 -64.33 -59.56
C GLU A 238 -68.63 -65.39 -58.53
N THR A 239 -69.33 -66.53 -58.51
CA THR A 239 -68.92 -67.84 -57.96
C THR A 239 -68.40 -68.71 -59.14
N PRO A 240 -67.96 -69.99 -59.01
CA PRO A 240 -68.03 -70.95 -57.89
C PRO A 240 -66.75 -71.84 -57.73
N THR A 241 -66.94 -73.08 -57.24
CA THR A 241 -66.08 -74.30 -57.39
C THR A 241 -65.09 -74.57 -56.24
N PHE A 242 -64.87 -75.76 -55.66
CA PHE A 242 -65.51 -77.09 -55.45
C PHE A 242 -64.38 -77.99 -54.83
N VAL A 243 -64.68 -79.25 -54.45
CA VAL A 243 -63.74 -80.34 -54.02
C VAL A 243 -63.30 -80.42 -52.54
N PRO A 244 -63.93 -81.33 -51.77
CA PRO A 244 -63.38 -82.17 -50.68
C PRO A 244 -63.17 -83.62 -51.20
N PRO A 245 -63.12 -84.73 -50.39
CA PRO A 245 -62.86 -84.90 -48.95
C PRO A 245 -61.47 -85.53 -48.70
N PRO A 246 -61.21 -86.88 -48.55
CA PRO A 246 -62.05 -88.09 -48.44
C PRO A 246 -62.16 -88.66 -46.99
N SER A 247 -62.79 -89.84 -46.86
CA SER A 247 -62.85 -90.73 -45.67
C SER A 247 -62.86 -92.20 -46.13
N THR A 248 -62.47 -93.14 -45.27
CA THR A 248 -62.58 -94.61 -45.48
C THR A 248 -63.00 -95.27 -44.14
N THR A 249 -64.09 -96.00 -43.92
CA THR A 249 -64.68 -97.20 -44.60
C THR A 249 -63.69 -98.34 -44.80
N ASP A 250 -63.94 -99.62 -44.53
CA ASP A 250 -64.99 -100.37 -43.82
C ASP A 250 -64.41 -101.79 -43.63
N SER A 251 -64.84 -102.57 -42.63
CA SER A 251 -64.93 -104.03 -42.80
C SER A 251 -65.77 -104.74 -41.74
N THR A 252 -66.96 -105.15 -42.14
CA THR A 252 -67.76 -106.21 -41.52
C THR A 252 -67.02 -107.56 -41.47
N THR A 253 -67.23 -108.35 -40.42
CA THR A 253 -67.30 -109.83 -40.55
C THR A 253 -68.26 -110.40 -39.50
N VAL A 254 -69.06 -111.36 -39.95
CA VAL A 254 -70.14 -112.03 -39.21
C VAL A 254 -69.60 -113.23 -38.45
N HIS A 255 -70.09 -113.49 -37.22
CA HIS A 255 -70.31 -114.86 -36.72
C HIS A 255 -71.48 -114.90 -35.72
N SER A 256 -72.24 -116.00 -35.74
CA SER A 256 -73.49 -116.19 -35.01
C SER A 256 -73.35 -117.19 -33.86
N MET A 257 -74.40 -117.29 -33.01
CA MET A 257 -74.55 -118.15 -31.81
C MET A 257 -73.75 -117.60 -30.60
N ASN A 258 -74.37 -117.25 -29.47
CA ASN A 258 -75.21 -118.11 -28.65
C ASN A 258 -76.14 -117.28 -27.72
N LEU A 259 -77.46 -117.44 -27.82
CA LEU A 259 -78.43 -116.72 -26.99
C LEU A 259 -78.63 -117.45 -25.65
N ASN A 260 -78.01 -116.93 -24.57
CA ASN A 260 -78.47 -117.04 -23.17
C ASN A 260 -77.54 -116.40 -22.11
N ALA A 261 -76.51 -115.62 -22.49
CA ALA A 261 -75.59 -114.95 -21.54
C ALA A 261 -75.71 -113.40 -21.49
N ILE A 262 -76.64 -112.82 -22.26
CA ILE A 262 -76.64 -111.38 -22.61
C ILE A 262 -77.29 -110.46 -21.54
N GLU A 263 -77.98 -111.02 -20.55
CA GLU A 263 -78.71 -110.24 -19.54
C GLU A 263 -77.89 -109.87 -18.28
N ILE A 264 -76.66 -110.36 -18.14
CA ILE A 264 -75.77 -109.99 -17.01
C ILE A 264 -74.74 -108.93 -17.43
N GLU A 265 -74.07 -109.11 -18.59
CA GLU A 265 -73.08 -108.14 -19.09
C GLU A 265 -73.70 -106.77 -19.45
N ARG A 266 -74.99 -106.74 -19.81
CA ARG A 266 -75.71 -105.49 -20.14
C ARG A 266 -75.82 -104.53 -18.96
N ASP A 267 -76.04 -105.06 -17.75
CA ASP A 267 -76.21 -104.24 -16.56
C ASP A 267 -74.86 -103.78 -15.99
N GLU A 268 -73.80 -104.60 -16.11
CA GLU A 268 -72.43 -104.16 -15.82
C GLU A 268 -71.92 -103.10 -16.82
N ALA A 269 -72.23 -103.22 -18.11
CA ALA A 269 -71.91 -102.21 -19.12
C ALA A 269 -72.63 -100.88 -18.85
N LEU A 270 -73.90 -100.91 -18.42
CA LEU A 270 -74.64 -99.72 -18.00
C LEU A 270 -74.06 -99.09 -16.72
N ALA A 271 -73.61 -99.89 -15.76
CA ALA A 271 -72.94 -99.41 -14.55
C ALA A 271 -71.56 -98.79 -14.83
N MET A 272 -70.78 -99.37 -15.76
CA MET A 272 -69.51 -98.82 -16.25
C MET A 272 -69.72 -97.49 -16.96
N ALA A 273 -70.65 -97.42 -17.91
CA ALA A 273 -71.01 -96.18 -18.62
C ALA A 273 -71.51 -95.07 -17.67
N ALA A 274 -72.23 -95.43 -16.59
CA ALA A 274 -72.63 -94.47 -15.56
C ALA A 274 -71.45 -93.92 -14.76
N ARG A 275 -70.44 -94.75 -14.46
CA ARG A 275 -69.19 -94.31 -13.81
C ARG A 275 -68.37 -93.40 -14.72
N GLU A 276 -68.20 -93.77 -16.00
CA GLU A 276 -67.51 -92.94 -16.99
C GLU A 276 -68.20 -91.59 -17.22
N LYS A 277 -69.53 -91.57 -17.25
CA LYS A 277 -70.30 -90.32 -17.33
C LYS A 277 -70.10 -89.43 -16.09
N SER A 278 -69.96 -90.03 -14.91
CA SER A 278 -69.68 -89.31 -13.66
C SER A 278 -68.25 -88.72 -13.65
N THR A 279 -67.23 -89.50 -14.04
CA THR A 279 -65.85 -89.02 -14.11
C THR A 279 -65.66 -87.96 -15.21
N ALA A 280 -66.30 -88.12 -16.37
CA ALA A 280 -66.33 -87.11 -17.41
C ALA A 280 -67.00 -85.79 -16.95
N GLN A 281 -68.07 -85.87 -16.14
CA GLN A 281 -68.68 -84.69 -15.52
C GLN A 281 -67.81 -84.04 -14.43
N GLY A 282 -66.98 -84.83 -13.72
CA GLY A 282 -65.95 -84.31 -12.82
C GLY A 282 -64.88 -83.53 -13.57
N LEU A 283 -64.25 -84.16 -14.57
CA LEU A 283 -63.22 -83.54 -15.41
C LEU A 283 -63.73 -82.30 -16.16
N ALA A 284 -64.99 -82.30 -16.61
CA ALA A 284 -65.59 -81.12 -17.24
C ALA A 284 -65.73 -79.93 -16.26
N ARG A 285 -66.03 -80.18 -14.99
CA ARG A 285 -66.07 -79.13 -13.95
C ARG A 285 -64.68 -78.61 -13.61
N GLU A 286 -63.68 -79.50 -13.53
CA GLU A 286 -62.28 -79.11 -13.27
C GLU A 286 -61.68 -78.30 -14.43
N LEU A 287 -62.00 -78.65 -15.68
CA LEU A 287 -61.61 -77.86 -16.84
C LEU A 287 -62.27 -76.47 -16.83
N GLU A 288 -63.52 -76.38 -16.39
CA GLU A 288 -64.24 -75.11 -16.35
C GLU A 288 -63.75 -74.23 -15.18
N THR A 289 -63.43 -74.79 -14.01
CA THR A 289 -62.78 -74.02 -12.93
C THR A 289 -61.37 -73.59 -13.32
N ALA A 290 -60.60 -74.43 -14.03
CA ALA A 290 -59.28 -74.07 -14.56
C ALA A 290 -59.35 -72.94 -15.61
N ARG A 291 -60.36 -72.94 -16.49
CA ARG A 291 -60.62 -71.82 -17.43
C ARG A 291 -60.93 -70.53 -16.69
N ASN A 292 -61.87 -70.56 -15.75
CA ASN A 292 -62.25 -69.38 -14.97
C ASN A 292 -61.05 -68.83 -14.15
N ALA A 293 -60.21 -69.70 -13.59
CA ALA A 293 -58.99 -69.29 -12.90
C ALA A 293 -57.94 -68.66 -13.85
N ARG A 294 -57.75 -69.23 -15.05
CA ARG A 294 -56.86 -68.67 -16.08
C ARG A 294 -57.35 -67.30 -16.54
N ASP A 295 -58.64 -67.15 -16.79
CA ASP A 295 -59.22 -65.92 -17.33
C ASP A 295 -59.25 -64.81 -16.25
N ALA A 296 -59.40 -65.17 -14.97
CA ALA A 296 -59.15 -64.27 -13.84
C ALA A 296 -57.68 -63.79 -13.77
N ALA A 297 -56.71 -64.71 -13.91
CA ALA A 297 -55.29 -64.36 -13.92
C ALA A 297 -54.88 -63.48 -15.11
N LEU A 298 -55.50 -63.67 -16.29
CA LEU A 298 -55.31 -62.80 -17.45
C LEU A 298 -55.83 -61.37 -17.19
N ASN A 299 -57.01 -61.23 -16.59
CA ASN A 299 -57.55 -59.91 -16.20
C ASN A 299 -56.67 -59.20 -15.16
N GLU A 300 -56.09 -59.94 -14.21
CA GLU A 300 -55.16 -59.37 -13.23
C GLU A 300 -53.85 -58.90 -13.89
N LEU A 301 -53.28 -59.69 -14.81
CA LEU A 301 -52.13 -59.30 -15.63
C LEU A 301 -52.39 -58.05 -16.48
N GLU A 302 -53.57 -57.94 -17.09
CA GLU A 302 -53.96 -56.77 -17.90
C GLU A 302 -54.18 -55.52 -17.04
N SER A 303 -54.68 -55.68 -15.81
CA SER A 303 -54.77 -54.61 -14.81
C SER A 303 -53.37 -54.12 -14.38
N VAL A 304 -52.45 -55.04 -14.05
CA VAL A 304 -51.06 -54.71 -13.67
C VAL A 304 -50.33 -54.02 -14.83
N ARG A 305 -50.51 -54.51 -16.07
CA ARG A 305 -49.97 -53.86 -17.27
C ARG A 305 -50.51 -52.45 -17.44
N SER A 306 -51.83 -52.27 -17.33
CA SER A 306 -52.49 -50.96 -17.40
C SER A 306 -52.01 -49.98 -16.32
N GLN A 307 -51.62 -50.47 -15.15
CA GLN A 307 -51.04 -49.67 -14.08
C GLN A 307 -49.57 -49.30 -14.39
N ALA A 308 -48.77 -50.24 -14.90
CA ALA A 308 -47.39 -50.00 -15.31
C ALA A 308 -47.28 -48.96 -16.46
N GLU A 309 -48.14 -49.06 -17.47
CA GLU A 309 -48.18 -48.12 -18.60
C GLU A 309 -48.51 -46.68 -18.14
N ARG A 310 -49.41 -46.51 -17.15
CA ARG A 310 -49.70 -45.19 -16.54
C ARG A 310 -48.52 -44.66 -15.73
N SER A 311 -47.87 -45.51 -14.93
CA SER A 311 -46.67 -45.11 -14.17
C SER A 311 -45.58 -44.61 -15.12
N LEU A 312 -45.30 -45.35 -16.20
CA LEU A 312 -44.33 -44.98 -17.22
C LEU A 312 -44.66 -43.62 -17.85
N GLN A 313 -45.92 -43.39 -18.26
CA GLN A 313 -46.35 -42.08 -18.78
C GLN A 313 -46.12 -40.93 -17.78
N THR A 314 -46.37 -41.15 -16.48
CA THR A 314 -46.11 -40.11 -15.47
C THR A 314 -44.62 -39.85 -15.24
N GLU A 315 -43.75 -40.85 -15.42
CA GLU A 315 -42.30 -40.68 -15.35
C GLU A 315 -41.76 -39.97 -16.60
N THR A 316 -42.23 -40.31 -17.80
CA THR A 316 -41.90 -39.56 -19.03
C THR A 316 -42.28 -38.09 -18.90
N GLN A 317 -43.50 -37.79 -18.42
CA GLN A 317 -43.93 -36.41 -18.24
C GLN A 317 -43.12 -35.66 -17.16
N ARG A 318 -42.61 -36.35 -16.13
CA ARG A 318 -41.69 -35.76 -15.15
C ARG A 318 -40.32 -35.47 -15.76
N ALA A 319 -39.79 -36.35 -16.59
CA ALA A 319 -38.52 -36.15 -17.28
C ALA A 319 -38.58 -34.95 -18.25
N GLU A 320 -39.65 -34.84 -19.05
CA GLU A 320 -39.88 -33.67 -19.92
C GLU A 320 -39.95 -32.36 -19.13
N ASN A 321 -40.67 -32.34 -18.00
CA ASN A 321 -40.78 -31.16 -17.15
C ASN A 321 -39.43 -30.80 -16.50
N ALA A 322 -38.63 -31.78 -16.09
CA ALA A 322 -37.28 -31.54 -15.57
C ALA A 322 -36.36 -30.92 -16.62
N GLN A 323 -36.38 -31.44 -17.85
CA GLN A 323 -35.63 -30.91 -18.99
C GLN A 323 -36.08 -29.49 -19.37
N ALA A 324 -37.39 -29.20 -19.28
CA ALA A 324 -37.93 -27.85 -19.49
C ALA A 324 -37.53 -26.84 -18.39
N VAL A 325 -37.26 -27.30 -17.16
CA VAL A 325 -36.71 -26.47 -16.08
C VAL A 325 -35.21 -26.24 -16.27
N GLU A 326 -34.45 -27.29 -16.61
CA GLU A 326 -33.01 -27.20 -16.85
C GLU A 326 -32.66 -26.26 -18.01
N THR A 327 -33.40 -26.36 -19.13
CA THR A 327 -33.23 -25.45 -20.28
C THR A 327 -33.49 -23.99 -19.91
N ARG A 328 -34.54 -23.70 -19.13
CA ARG A 328 -34.81 -22.34 -18.60
C ARG A 328 -33.69 -21.84 -17.69
N LEU A 329 -33.20 -22.69 -16.78
CA LEU A 329 -32.11 -22.34 -15.88
C LEU A 329 -30.84 -21.99 -16.65
N ASN A 330 -30.50 -22.78 -17.68
CA ASN A 330 -29.36 -22.53 -18.56
C ASN A 330 -29.50 -21.21 -19.32
N THR A 331 -30.67 -20.91 -19.91
CA THR A 331 -30.89 -19.62 -20.59
C THR A 331 -30.74 -18.41 -19.66
N GLU A 332 -31.20 -18.52 -18.41
CA GLU A 332 -31.05 -17.44 -17.42
C GLU A 332 -29.60 -17.29 -16.94
N CYS A 333 -28.86 -18.40 -16.81
CA CYS A 333 -27.42 -18.37 -16.54
C CYS A 333 -26.62 -17.73 -17.68
N GLU A 334 -27.01 -17.92 -18.94
CA GLU A 334 -26.39 -17.24 -20.09
C GLU A 334 -26.70 -15.75 -20.09
N ARG A 335 -27.97 -15.36 -19.87
CA ARG A 335 -28.39 -13.96 -19.72
C ARG A 335 -27.58 -13.22 -18.65
N LEU A 336 -27.40 -13.83 -17.47
CA LEU A 336 -26.60 -13.27 -16.38
C LEU A 336 -25.10 -13.21 -16.70
N ARG A 337 -24.56 -14.14 -17.51
CA ARG A 337 -23.16 -14.06 -17.99
C ARG A 337 -22.97 -12.88 -18.94
N GLU A 338 -23.91 -12.62 -19.84
CA GLU A 338 -23.87 -11.46 -20.75
C GLU A 338 -23.96 -10.12 -19.99
N GLU A 339 -24.85 -10.00 -19.00
CA GLU A 339 -24.89 -8.81 -18.15
C GLU A 339 -23.55 -8.59 -17.42
N LEU A 340 -22.93 -9.66 -16.92
CA LEU A 340 -21.64 -9.59 -16.21
C LEU A 340 -20.49 -9.20 -17.16
N THR A 341 -20.47 -9.66 -18.42
CA THR A 341 -19.49 -9.19 -19.41
C THR A 341 -19.72 -7.72 -19.79
N GLN A 342 -20.97 -7.26 -19.88
CA GLN A 342 -21.29 -5.85 -20.12
C GLN A 342 -20.91 -4.93 -18.94
N ILE A 343 -21.06 -5.41 -17.70
CA ILE A 343 -20.59 -4.68 -16.51
C ILE A 343 -19.06 -4.60 -16.51
N LYS A 344 -18.37 -5.71 -16.81
CA LYS A 344 -16.89 -5.74 -16.91
C LYS A 344 -16.35 -4.79 -17.98
N SER A 345 -16.98 -4.69 -19.15
CA SER A 345 -16.53 -3.77 -20.20
C SER A 345 -16.75 -2.31 -19.83
N LYS A 346 -17.87 -1.96 -19.18
CA LYS A 346 -18.11 -0.63 -18.60
C LYS A 346 -17.07 -0.28 -17.53
N LEU A 347 -16.75 -1.22 -16.64
CA LEU A 347 -15.78 -1.01 -15.56
C LEU A 347 -14.37 -0.78 -16.13
N LYS A 348 -13.94 -1.58 -17.12
CA LYS A 348 -12.66 -1.37 -17.83
C LYS A 348 -12.61 -0.01 -18.56
N SER A 349 -13.72 0.46 -19.11
CA SER A 349 -13.83 1.80 -19.70
C SER A 349 -13.62 2.91 -18.63
N ILE A 350 -14.25 2.77 -17.47
CA ILE A 350 -14.07 3.70 -16.33
C ILE A 350 -12.61 3.69 -15.87
N GLU A 351 -11.99 2.52 -15.66
CA GLU A 351 -10.57 2.40 -15.29
C GLU A 351 -9.64 3.10 -16.30
N SER A 352 -9.87 2.90 -17.61
CA SER A 352 -9.08 3.57 -18.64
C SER A 352 -9.24 5.10 -18.61
N SER A 353 -10.45 5.61 -18.35
CA SER A 353 -10.71 7.04 -18.20
C SER A 353 -10.06 7.62 -16.94
N GLN A 354 -9.98 6.85 -15.85
CA GLN A 354 -9.29 7.23 -14.63
C GLN A 354 -7.76 7.22 -14.81
N SER A 355 -7.21 6.26 -15.55
CA SER A 355 -5.76 6.26 -15.88
C SER A 355 -5.39 7.49 -16.69
N ALA A 356 -6.11 7.77 -17.78
CA ALA A 356 -5.89 8.96 -18.60
C ALA A 356 -6.07 10.27 -17.81
N ALA A 357 -7.02 10.33 -16.86
CA ALA A 357 -7.16 11.48 -15.97
C ALA A 357 -5.97 11.63 -15.00
N ARG A 358 -5.45 10.52 -14.46
CA ARG A 358 -4.26 10.50 -13.59
C ARG A 358 -3.01 10.96 -14.35
N GLU A 359 -2.73 10.37 -15.51
CA GLU A 359 -1.58 10.73 -16.36
C GLU A 359 -1.58 12.23 -16.73
N ASN A 360 -2.74 12.77 -17.14
CA ASN A 360 -2.86 14.21 -17.40
C ASN A 360 -2.64 15.08 -16.15
N SER A 361 -3.13 14.63 -14.98
CA SER A 361 -2.92 15.33 -13.71
C SER A 361 -1.44 15.29 -13.26
N GLU A 362 -0.76 14.17 -13.50
CA GLU A 362 0.65 13.96 -13.17
C GLU A 362 1.56 14.78 -14.08
N ALA A 363 1.32 14.79 -15.39
CA ALA A 363 2.01 15.67 -16.33
C ALA A 363 1.87 17.15 -15.93
N THR A 364 0.66 17.58 -15.53
CA THR A 364 0.39 18.94 -15.03
C THR A 364 1.13 19.24 -13.71
N LEU A 365 1.27 18.25 -12.82
CA LEU A 365 2.04 18.40 -11.58
C LEU A 365 3.55 18.46 -11.86
N LEU A 366 4.08 17.64 -12.76
CA LEU A 366 5.49 17.65 -13.16
C LEU A 366 5.88 18.98 -13.82
N GLU A 367 5.02 19.56 -14.68
CA GLU A 367 5.26 20.89 -15.25
C GLU A 367 5.30 21.98 -14.15
N LYS A 368 4.37 21.94 -13.19
CA LYS A 368 4.38 22.85 -12.03
C LYS A 368 5.61 22.68 -11.14
N ILE A 369 6.05 21.44 -10.89
CA ILE A 369 7.27 21.15 -10.13
C ILE A 369 8.49 21.74 -10.84
N LYS A 370 8.58 21.58 -12.16
CA LYS A 370 9.66 22.15 -12.97
C LYS A 370 9.67 23.68 -12.93
N LEU A 371 8.50 24.33 -13.05
CA LEU A 371 8.38 25.80 -12.91
C LEU A 371 8.79 26.28 -11.51
N LEU A 372 8.45 25.54 -10.45
CA LEU A 372 8.89 25.85 -9.08
C LEU A 372 10.40 25.67 -8.90
N GLN A 373 11.01 24.64 -9.47
CA GLN A 373 12.46 24.43 -9.46
C GLN A 373 13.20 25.55 -10.22
N ASP A 374 12.71 25.95 -11.39
CA ASP A 374 13.27 27.08 -12.15
C ASP A 374 13.14 28.41 -11.39
N ALA A 375 12.02 28.62 -10.66
CA ALA A 375 11.83 29.78 -9.81
C ALA A 375 12.78 29.78 -8.59
N GLN A 376 12.98 28.62 -7.94
CA GLN A 376 13.95 28.46 -6.85
C GLN A 376 15.38 28.70 -7.32
N LEU A 377 15.77 28.18 -8.50
CA LEU A 377 17.09 28.42 -9.08
C LEU A 377 17.32 29.90 -9.39
N LYS A 378 16.31 30.60 -9.94
CA LYS A 378 16.35 32.06 -10.16
C LYS A 378 16.48 32.84 -8.85
N ALA A 379 15.74 32.45 -7.81
CA ALA A 379 15.82 33.08 -6.50
C ALA A 379 17.22 32.90 -5.86
N LYS A 380 17.77 31.69 -5.88
CA LYS A 380 19.12 31.39 -5.38
C LYS A 380 20.21 32.15 -6.15
N ASN A 381 20.07 32.29 -7.47
CA ASN A 381 20.97 33.10 -8.29
C ASN A 381 20.84 34.61 -8.02
N ALA A 382 19.67 35.09 -7.55
CA ALA A 382 19.51 36.48 -7.11
C ALA A 382 20.16 36.72 -5.74
N GLU A 383 19.99 35.79 -4.79
CA GLU A 383 20.64 35.81 -3.46
C GLU A 383 22.17 35.77 -3.56
N GLN A 384 22.71 34.94 -4.46
CA GLN A 384 24.15 34.92 -4.77
C GLN A 384 24.65 36.31 -5.23
N ARG A 385 23.87 37.01 -6.07
CA ARG A 385 24.20 38.36 -6.56
C ARG A 385 24.12 39.42 -5.48
N THR A 386 23.17 39.33 -4.54
CA THR A 386 23.10 40.29 -3.41
C THR A 386 24.30 40.12 -2.48
N ILE A 387 24.72 38.88 -2.21
CA ILE A 387 25.95 38.60 -1.44
C ILE A 387 27.20 39.17 -2.15
N GLU A 388 27.29 39.03 -3.48
CA GLU A 388 28.38 39.63 -4.27
C GLU A 388 28.37 41.17 -4.24
N THR A 389 27.20 41.82 -4.22
CA THR A 389 27.10 43.28 -4.06
C THR A 389 27.46 43.75 -2.66
N GLU A 390 27.02 43.05 -1.61
CA GLU A 390 27.39 43.36 -0.21
C GLU A 390 28.90 43.25 0.02
N GLN A 391 29.54 42.19 -0.50
CA GLN A 391 30.99 42.02 -0.43
C GLN A 391 31.74 43.13 -1.17
N ARG A 392 31.21 43.57 -2.32
CA ARG A 392 31.77 44.69 -3.08
C ARG A 392 31.59 46.02 -2.33
N GLU A 393 30.45 46.25 -1.70
CA GLU A 393 30.23 47.45 -0.89
C GLU A 393 31.19 47.49 0.30
N SER A 394 31.30 46.40 1.07
CA SER A 394 32.26 46.28 2.18
C SER A 394 33.70 46.58 1.73
N SER A 395 34.13 46.05 0.58
CA SER A 395 35.45 46.33 0.02
C SER A 395 35.64 47.80 -0.38
N LEU A 396 34.60 48.47 -0.91
CA LEU A 396 34.63 49.90 -1.21
C LEU A 396 34.63 50.77 0.06
N GLN A 397 33.87 50.39 1.09
CA GLN A 397 33.89 51.06 2.39
C GLN A 397 35.28 51.01 3.05
N ASP A 398 35.95 49.85 3.02
CA ASP A 398 37.34 49.69 3.49
C ASP A 398 38.32 50.56 2.69
N GLN A 399 38.16 50.66 1.37
CA GLN A 399 38.97 51.54 0.53
C GLN A 399 38.77 53.03 0.87
N VAL A 400 37.52 53.46 1.06
CA VAL A 400 37.18 54.82 1.48
C VAL A 400 37.76 55.13 2.86
N ALA A 401 37.67 54.20 3.82
CA ALA A 401 38.26 54.37 5.15
C ALA A 401 39.80 54.51 5.09
N ASN A 402 40.46 53.68 4.28
CA ASN A 402 41.91 53.76 4.04
C ASN A 402 42.31 55.10 3.38
N LEU A 403 41.55 55.56 2.39
CA LEU A 403 41.78 56.88 1.76
C LEU A 403 41.55 58.05 2.74
N LYS A 404 40.55 57.98 3.62
CA LYS A 404 40.33 59.00 4.68
C LYS A 404 41.50 59.04 5.66
N ASN A 405 42.06 57.90 6.05
CA ASN A 405 43.24 57.84 6.91
C ASN A 405 44.49 58.43 6.22
N LYS A 406 44.71 58.14 4.93
CA LYS A 406 45.80 58.75 4.14
C LYS A 406 45.62 60.26 3.96
N LEU A 407 44.39 60.72 3.78
CA LEU A 407 44.06 62.13 3.68
C LEU A 407 44.40 62.86 4.99
N ALA A 408 43.97 62.33 6.13
CA ALA A 408 44.30 62.88 7.45
C ALA A 408 45.82 62.93 7.70
N GLN A 409 46.57 61.90 7.30
CA GLN A 409 48.04 61.92 7.37
C GLN A 409 48.66 63.02 6.50
N ALA A 410 48.17 63.21 5.27
CA ALA A 410 48.64 64.27 4.38
C ALA A 410 48.29 65.68 4.90
N GLU A 411 47.13 65.87 5.53
CA GLU A 411 46.76 67.13 6.19
C GLU A 411 47.67 67.44 7.39
N ASP A 412 47.99 66.44 8.22
CA ASP A 412 48.92 66.61 9.33
C ASP A 412 50.37 66.85 8.88
N GLU A 413 50.82 66.21 7.80
CA GLU A 413 52.11 66.54 7.16
C GLU A 413 52.14 67.99 6.66
N ALA A 414 51.09 68.45 5.97
CA ALA A 414 50.99 69.82 5.49
C ALA A 414 50.93 70.85 6.64
N ARG A 415 50.22 70.53 7.74
CA ARG A 415 50.20 71.34 8.96
C ARG A 415 51.59 71.44 9.58
N ARG A 416 52.32 70.33 9.74
CA ARG A 416 53.69 70.31 10.27
C ARG A 416 54.65 71.15 9.43
N ALA A 417 54.59 71.01 8.10
CA ALA A 417 55.42 71.80 7.18
C ALA A 417 55.11 73.31 7.26
N ASN A 418 53.84 73.70 7.35
CA ASN A 418 53.45 75.10 7.58
C ASN A 418 53.92 75.60 8.96
N THR A 419 53.84 74.80 10.02
CA THR A 419 54.37 75.16 11.34
C THR A 419 55.89 75.36 11.28
N ALA A 420 56.62 74.45 10.61
CA ALA A 420 58.07 74.58 10.42
C ALA A 420 58.43 75.89 9.70
N LEU A 421 57.75 76.21 8.59
CA LEU A 421 57.93 77.45 7.84
C LEU A 421 57.71 78.70 8.72
N VAL A 422 56.67 78.71 9.57
CA VAL A 422 56.42 79.81 10.51
C VAL A 422 57.50 79.91 11.58
N THR A 423 57.96 78.78 12.15
CA THR A 423 59.05 78.78 13.14
C THR A 423 60.39 79.23 12.55
N GLU A 424 60.67 78.91 11.29
CA GLU A 424 61.84 79.40 10.57
C GLU A 424 61.73 80.92 10.36
N GLN A 425 60.57 81.43 9.92
CA GLN A 425 60.35 82.87 9.77
C GLN A 425 60.49 83.66 11.09
N THR A 426 60.06 83.12 12.23
CA THR A 426 60.27 83.78 13.53
C THR A 426 61.72 83.69 14.01
N ALA A 427 62.39 82.55 13.81
CA ALA A 427 63.82 82.42 14.06
C ALA A 427 64.64 83.41 13.23
N ARG A 428 64.22 83.66 11.97
CA ARG A 428 64.85 84.65 11.08
C ARG A 428 64.82 86.05 11.67
N ARG A 429 63.63 86.52 12.08
CA ARG A 429 63.47 87.85 12.71
C ARG A 429 64.33 87.98 13.96
N SER A 430 64.32 86.96 14.82
CA SER A 430 65.16 86.96 16.03
C SER A 430 66.67 86.96 15.73
N ALA A 431 67.11 86.35 14.63
CA ALA A 431 68.50 86.42 14.16
C ALA A 431 68.85 87.80 13.57
N GLU A 432 67.93 88.40 12.79
CA GLU A 432 68.05 89.77 12.26
C GLU A 432 68.14 90.80 13.41
N ASP A 433 67.29 90.68 14.44
CA ASP A 433 67.32 91.52 15.65
C ASP A 433 68.65 91.38 16.43
N ARG A 434 69.17 90.15 16.57
CA ARG A 434 70.47 89.89 17.23
C ARG A 434 71.65 90.46 16.45
N LEU A 435 71.61 90.41 15.12
CA LEU A 435 72.66 90.97 14.26
C LEU A 435 72.70 92.51 14.34
N GLN A 436 71.58 93.18 14.65
CA GLN A 436 71.56 94.62 14.88
C GLN A 436 72.25 95.05 16.20
N SER A 437 72.43 94.15 17.18
CA SER A 437 73.01 94.50 18.49
C SER A 437 74.52 94.26 18.61
N ILE A 438 75.17 93.64 17.61
CA ILE A 438 76.59 93.26 17.68
C ILE A 438 77.43 94.31 16.93
N GLY A 439 78.18 95.12 17.68
CA GLY A 439 79.03 96.21 17.17
C GLY A 439 80.33 95.75 16.49
N GLY A 440 80.22 95.00 15.39
CA GLY A 440 81.35 94.58 14.54
C GLY A 440 81.69 95.55 13.41
N THR A 441 82.81 95.28 12.72
CA THR A 441 83.21 95.97 11.49
C THR A 441 82.19 95.74 10.37
N LYS A 442 81.86 96.81 9.63
CA LYS A 442 80.70 96.88 8.74
C LYS A 442 80.78 95.91 7.54
N GLU A 443 81.97 95.67 6.99
CA GLU A 443 82.19 94.70 5.90
C GLU A 443 81.97 93.24 6.34
N ASP A 444 82.53 92.80 7.48
CA ASP A 444 82.51 91.40 7.89
C ASP A 444 81.09 90.94 8.29
N LEU A 445 80.37 91.81 9.01
CA LEU A 445 78.95 91.63 9.30
C LEU A 445 78.12 91.49 8.03
N LYS A 446 78.40 92.30 7.01
CA LYS A 446 77.68 92.25 5.73
C LYS A 446 77.94 90.91 5.00
N LYS A 447 79.19 90.46 4.94
CA LYS A 447 79.54 89.19 4.27
C LYS A 447 78.94 87.97 4.98
N GLN A 448 78.94 87.95 6.32
CA GLN A 448 78.24 86.90 7.08
C GLN A 448 76.73 86.96 6.92
N LEU A 449 76.14 88.16 6.86
CA LEU A 449 74.72 88.36 6.61
C LEU A 449 74.31 87.85 5.22
N ASP A 450 75.11 88.12 4.18
CA ASP A 450 74.85 87.69 2.81
C ASP A 450 74.96 86.14 2.67
N GLU A 451 75.98 85.50 3.27
CA GLU A 451 76.08 84.03 3.31
C GLU A 451 74.96 83.35 4.10
N GLN A 452 74.53 83.95 5.22
CA GLN A 452 73.36 83.49 5.95
C GLN A 452 72.12 83.66 5.08
N ALA A 453 71.86 84.86 4.54
CA ALA A 453 70.70 85.12 3.69
C ALA A 453 70.58 84.13 2.53
N GLU A 454 71.69 83.74 1.89
CA GLU A 454 71.69 82.75 0.81
C GLU A 454 71.37 81.32 1.30
N LYS A 455 71.90 80.90 2.45
CA LYS A 455 71.55 79.61 3.10
C LYS A 455 70.08 79.55 3.47
N TRP A 456 69.56 80.62 4.06
CA TRP A 456 68.16 80.77 4.42
C TRP A 456 67.24 80.80 3.19
N LEU A 457 67.67 81.43 2.09
CA LEU A 457 66.90 81.41 0.83
C LEU A 457 66.80 80.00 0.24
N LYS A 458 67.88 79.22 0.33
CA LYS A 458 67.91 77.80 -0.10
C LYS A 458 67.01 76.92 0.79
N ALA A 459 67.03 77.12 2.10
CA ALA A 459 66.15 76.42 3.05
C ALA A 459 64.66 76.75 2.81
N LEU A 460 64.30 78.04 2.75
CA LEU A 460 62.94 78.50 2.44
C LEU A 460 62.43 77.98 1.09
N LYS A 461 63.29 77.87 0.08
CA LYS A 461 62.90 77.31 -1.22
C LYS A 461 62.63 75.81 -1.12
N LEU A 462 63.49 75.05 -0.43
CA LEU A 462 63.28 73.62 -0.18
C LEU A 462 61.98 73.34 0.60
N GLU A 463 61.67 74.15 1.62
CA GLU A 463 60.44 73.97 2.42
C GLU A 463 59.19 74.43 1.66
N ARG A 464 59.31 75.41 0.75
CA ARG A 464 58.26 75.77 -0.21
C ARG A 464 57.99 74.63 -1.20
N ASP A 465 59.03 73.98 -1.71
CA ASP A 465 58.89 72.86 -2.65
C ASP A 465 58.28 71.63 -1.93
N ARG A 466 58.61 71.41 -0.64
CA ARG A 466 57.98 70.40 0.23
C ARG A 466 56.50 70.67 0.48
N THR A 467 56.13 71.89 0.89
CA THR A 467 54.73 72.29 1.13
C THR A 467 53.90 72.22 -0.16
N GLN A 468 54.46 72.60 -1.30
CA GLN A 468 53.81 72.43 -2.61
C GLN A 468 53.59 70.94 -2.93
N THR A 469 54.60 70.10 -2.76
CA THR A 469 54.50 68.65 -2.97
C THR A 469 53.46 68.00 -2.04
N ALA A 470 53.36 68.44 -0.78
CA ALA A 470 52.33 67.97 0.16
C ALA A 470 50.91 68.37 -0.29
N ASN A 471 50.72 69.62 -0.73
CA ASN A 471 49.43 70.09 -1.26
C ASN A 471 49.01 69.35 -2.53
N ASP A 472 49.93 69.02 -3.42
CA ASP A 472 49.58 68.30 -4.65
C ASP A 472 49.27 66.81 -4.36
N LYS A 473 49.95 66.16 -3.40
CA LYS A 473 49.55 64.86 -2.85
C LYS A 473 48.15 64.89 -2.20
N LEU A 474 47.83 65.98 -1.48
CA LEU A 474 46.53 66.17 -0.84
C LEU A 474 45.42 66.23 -1.89
N LYS A 475 45.59 67.04 -2.95
CA LYS A 475 44.62 67.13 -4.07
C LYS A 475 44.40 65.79 -4.77
N VAL A 476 45.47 65.03 -5.04
CA VAL A 476 45.36 63.68 -5.64
C VAL A 476 44.56 62.74 -4.72
N SER A 477 44.81 62.79 -3.41
CA SER A 477 44.09 61.96 -2.43
C SER A 477 42.61 62.35 -2.32
N GLN A 478 42.29 63.65 -2.35
CA GLN A 478 40.91 64.15 -2.37
C GLN A 478 40.16 63.73 -3.65
N ALA A 479 40.82 63.80 -4.82
CA ALA A 479 40.22 63.36 -6.08
C ALA A 479 39.97 61.84 -6.11
N GLN A 480 40.88 61.03 -5.55
CA GLN A 480 40.69 59.58 -5.37
C GLN A 480 39.53 59.27 -4.42
N LEU A 481 39.43 59.98 -3.30
CA LEU A 481 38.33 59.84 -2.34
C LEU A 481 36.98 60.11 -3.02
N ALA A 482 36.84 61.26 -3.69
CA ALA A 482 35.60 61.64 -4.37
C ALA A 482 35.17 60.60 -5.42
N LYS A 483 36.13 60.03 -6.16
CA LYS A 483 35.83 58.94 -7.11
C LYS A 483 35.27 57.71 -6.39
N CYS A 484 35.93 57.22 -5.35
CA CYS A 484 35.47 56.06 -4.58
C CYS A 484 34.10 56.29 -3.91
N GLU A 485 33.82 57.51 -3.42
CA GLU A 485 32.51 57.84 -2.86
C GLU A 485 31.39 57.87 -3.93
N THR A 486 31.67 58.35 -5.14
CA THR A 486 30.69 58.26 -6.25
C THR A 486 30.46 56.81 -6.73
N GLU A 487 31.50 55.98 -6.75
CA GLU A 487 31.36 54.54 -7.07
C GLU A 487 30.52 53.83 -5.99
N LEU A 488 30.74 54.13 -4.70
CA LEU A 488 29.99 53.57 -3.58
C LEU A 488 28.49 53.89 -3.63
N GLU A 489 28.11 55.14 -3.89
CA GLU A 489 26.68 55.50 -4.04
C GLU A 489 26.05 54.92 -5.32
N SER A 490 26.84 54.73 -6.39
CA SER A 490 26.36 53.99 -7.57
C SER A 490 26.07 52.52 -7.25
N THR A 491 26.86 51.87 -6.40
CA THR A 491 26.61 50.48 -5.96
C THR A 491 25.39 50.37 -5.06
N LYS A 492 25.23 51.25 -4.05
CA LYS A 492 24.03 51.26 -3.17
C LYS A 492 22.74 51.53 -3.94
N THR A 493 22.77 52.40 -4.94
CA THR A 493 21.58 52.67 -5.77
C THR A 493 21.24 51.53 -6.72
N ALA A 494 22.24 50.76 -7.18
CA ALA A 494 22.01 49.51 -7.92
C ALA A 494 21.42 48.40 -7.02
N GLU A 495 21.95 48.24 -5.81
CA GLU A 495 21.47 47.28 -4.81
C GLU A 495 20.01 47.54 -4.43
N ARG A 496 19.64 48.78 -4.09
CA ARG A 496 18.23 49.15 -3.79
C ARG A 496 17.26 48.78 -4.91
N ARG A 497 17.69 48.90 -6.18
CA ARG A 497 16.88 48.46 -7.34
C ARG A 497 16.77 46.94 -7.43
N ALA A 498 17.85 46.21 -7.12
CA ALA A 498 17.84 44.75 -7.08
C ALA A 498 16.91 44.21 -5.98
N ILE A 499 16.94 44.81 -4.77
CA ILE A 499 16.04 44.49 -3.67
C ILE A 499 14.57 44.71 -4.08
N GLN A 500 14.24 45.87 -4.65
CA GLN A 500 12.88 46.16 -5.14
C GLN A 500 12.40 45.16 -6.20
N GLN A 501 13.28 44.71 -7.11
CA GLN A 501 12.95 43.67 -8.09
C GLN A 501 12.73 42.30 -7.45
N ALA A 502 13.53 41.93 -6.44
CA ALA A 502 13.39 40.68 -5.71
C ALA A 502 12.09 40.64 -4.89
N GLU A 503 11.72 41.75 -4.22
CA GLU A 503 10.44 41.87 -3.50
C GLU A 503 9.23 41.77 -4.44
N ALA A 504 9.29 42.44 -5.60
CA ALA A 504 8.24 42.34 -6.61
C ALA A 504 8.08 40.90 -7.14
N PHE A 505 9.19 40.19 -7.37
CA PHE A 505 9.16 38.78 -7.77
C PHE A 505 8.57 37.89 -6.66
N ARG A 506 8.93 38.13 -5.39
CA ARG A 506 8.38 37.38 -4.24
C ARG A 506 6.87 37.58 -4.10
N LEU A 507 6.38 38.80 -4.30
CA LEU A 507 4.95 39.11 -4.24
C LEU A 507 4.18 38.40 -5.37
N ALA A 508 4.71 38.44 -6.60
CA ALA A 508 4.13 37.76 -7.76
C ALA A 508 4.11 36.22 -7.58
N ALA A 509 5.18 35.64 -7.04
CA ALA A 509 5.23 34.21 -6.72
C ALA A 509 4.18 33.81 -5.67
N SER A 510 4.02 34.61 -4.61
CA SER A 510 3.00 34.37 -3.57
C SER A 510 1.57 34.37 -4.12
N GLN A 511 1.26 35.32 -5.01
CA GLN A 511 -0.05 35.39 -5.67
C GLN A 511 -0.28 34.20 -6.63
N ALA A 512 0.76 33.73 -7.32
CA ALA A 512 0.68 32.55 -8.17
C ALA A 512 0.39 31.27 -7.34
N THR A 513 1.07 31.10 -6.20
CA THR A 513 0.84 29.93 -5.32
C THR A 513 -0.57 29.93 -4.73
N GLU A 514 -1.03 31.07 -4.20
CA GLU A 514 -2.36 31.19 -3.57
C GLU A 514 -3.50 30.90 -4.55
N ASN A 515 -3.40 31.44 -5.79
CA ASN A 515 -4.34 31.12 -6.86
C ASN A 515 -4.33 29.62 -7.19
N SER A 516 -3.15 29.00 -7.32
CA SER A 516 -3.03 27.57 -7.67
C SER A 516 -3.58 26.64 -6.59
N GLU A 517 -3.36 26.97 -5.31
CA GLU A 517 -3.86 26.21 -4.16
C GLU A 517 -5.39 26.31 -4.07
N SER A 518 -5.96 27.49 -4.35
CA SER A 518 -7.42 27.69 -4.37
C SER A 518 -8.13 26.86 -5.46
N VAL A 519 -7.47 26.62 -6.60
CA VAL A 519 -7.99 25.79 -7.69
C VAL A 519 -7.93 24.30 -7.32
N LEU A 520 -6.78 23.84 -6.80
CA LEU A 520 -6.62 22.46 -6.36
C LEU A 520 -7.62 22.09 -5.25
N LYS A 521 -7.83 22.97 -4.26
CA LYS A 521 -8.83 22.75 -3.19
C LYS A 521 -10.25 22.57 -3.75
N ARG A 522 -10.65 23.31 -4.78
CA ARG A 522 -11.97 23.13 -5.43
C ARG A 522 -12.05 21.77 -6.13
N GLN A 523 -11.02 21.41 -6.90
CA GLN A 523 -10.97 20.11 -7.61
C GLN A 523 -11.05 18.92 -6.64
N VAL A 524 -10.37 18.99 -5.48
CA VAL A 524 -10.47 17.95 -4.44
C VAL A 524 -11.89 17.87 -3.87
N ILE A 525 -12.51 19.01 -3.52
CA ILE A 525 -13.89 19.05 -2.99
C ILE A 525 -14.91 18.47 -3.99
N ASP A 526 -14.75 18.73 -5.29
CA ASP A 526 -15.66 18.20 -6.30
C ASP A 526 -15.44 16.70 -6.56
N LEU A 527 -14.21 16.19 -6.46
CA LEU A 527 -13.92 14.75 -6.46
C LEU A 527 -14.49 14.05 -5.21
N GLU A 528 -14.37 14.65 -4.03
CA GLU A 528 -14.97 14.12 -2.79
C GLU A 528 -16.49 14.02 -2.89
N ARG A 529 -17.16 15.05 -3.45
CA ARG A 529 -18.61 15.02 -3.72
C ARG A 529 -19.00 13.93 -4.71
N SER A 530 -18.23 13.73 -5.78
CA SER A 530 -18.47 12.67 -6.75
C SER A 530 -18.32 11.28 -6.11
N LEU A 531 -17.28 11.08 -5.29
CA LEU A 531 -17.04 9.83 -4.57
C LEU A 531 -18.17 9.54 -3.57
N GLU A 532 -18.61 10.55 -2.82
CA GLU A 532 -19.69 10.40 -1.83
C GLU A 532 -21.05 10.12 -2.49
N THR A 533 -21.27 10.62 -3.72
CA THR A 533 -22.46 10.31 -4.51
C THR A 533 -22.45 8.84 -4.95
N ALA A 534 -21.32 8.35 -5.48
CA ALA A 534 -21.16 6.94 -5.85
C ALA A 534 -21.33 5.98 -4.65
N LYS A 535 -20.83 6.34 -3.45
CA LYS A 535 -21.06 5.55 -2.23
C LYS A 535 -22.54 5.43 -1.88
N ARG A 536 -23.34 6.50 -2.04
CA ARG A 536 -24.79 6.46 -1.78
C ARG A 536 -25.51 5.56 -2.77
N GLU A 537 -25.17 5.64 -4.05
CA GLU A 537 -25.74 4.75 -5.08
C GLU A 537 -25.44 3.27 -4.79
N ILE A 538 -24.22 2.95 -4.33
CA ILE A 538 -23.86 1.60 -3.87
C ILE A 538 -24.71 1.20 -2.66
N ALA A 539 -24.79 2.03 -1.62
CA ALA A 539 -25.56 1.74 -0.41
C ALA A 539 -27.07 1.56 -0.69
N ASP A 540 -27.65 2.36 -1.58
CA ASP A 540 -29.03 2.21 -2.04
C ASP A 540 -29.24 0.88 -2.79
N SER A 541 -28.24 0.45 -3.57
CA SER A 541 -28.28 -0.85 -4.27
C SER A 541 -28.18 -2.03 -3.30
N GLU A 542 -27.34 -1.93 -2.26
CA GLU A 542 -27.22 -2.93 -1.20
C GLU A 542 -28.47 -3.00 -0.32
N SER A 543 -29.10 -1.86 -0.02
CA SER A 543 -30.39 -1.78 0.68
C SER A 543 -31.51 -2.49 -0.11
N LYS A 544 -31.65 -2.19 -1.41
CA LYS A 544 -32.60 -2.91 -2.28
C LYS A 544 -32.34 -4.42 -2.32
N TYR A 545 -31.07 -4.81 -2.38
CA TYR A 545 -30.67 -6.22 -2.42
C TYR A 545 -30.96 -6.98 -1.12
N THR A 546 -30.62 -6.38 0.02
CA THR A 546 -30.88 -6.95 1.36
C THR A 546 -32.38 -7.06 1.65
N ASN A 547 -33.19 -6.08 1.24
CA ASN A 547 -34.65 -6.16 1.31
C ASN A 547 -35.18 -7.35 0.47
N SER A 548 -34.68 -7.57 -0.75
CA SER A 548 -35.05 -8.71 -1.59
C SER A 548 -34.71 -10.07 -0.94
N ILE A 549 -33.52 -10.18 -0.33
CA ILE A 549 -33.12 -11.38 0.43
C ILE A 549 -34.05 -11.61 1.63
N GLN A 550 -34.42 -10.57 2.37
CA GLN A 550 -35.36 -10.68 3.49
C GLN A 550 -36.75 -11.13 3.03
N GLU A 551 -37.24 -10.60 1.91
CA GLU A 551 -38.54 -10.98 1.33
C GLU A 551 -38.55 -12.46 0.92
N ASN A 552 -37.53 -12.91 0.19
CA ASN A 552 -37.37 -14.32 -0.18
C ASN A 552 -37.23 -15.23 1.05
N THR A 553 -36.52 -14.80 2.10
CA THR A 553 -36.40 -15.53 3.37
C THR A 553 -37.74 -15.69 4.09
N LYS A 554 -38.63 -14.69 4.05
CA LYS A 554 -40.00 -14.82 4.59
C LYS A 554 -40.83 -15.84 3.79
N ILE A 555 -40.71 -15.84 2.46
CA ILE A 555 -41.39 -16.79 1.57
C ILE A 555 -40.93 -18.22 1.87
N ILE A 556 -39.62 -18.45 1.99
CA ILE A 556 -39.02 -19.74 2.37
C ILE A 556 -39.62 -20.27 3.68
N LYS A 557 -39.62 -19.45 4.74
CA LYS A 557 -40.19 -19.85 6.05
C LYS A 557 -41.69 -20.18 5.97
N LYS A 558 -42.47 -19.36 5.27
CA LYS A 558 -43.91 -19.61 5.06
C LYS A 558 -44.17 -20.94 4.34
N ASN A 559 -43.35 -21.28 3.34
CA ASN A 559 -43.45 -22.55 2.63
C ASN A 559 -43.05 -23.72 3.54
N GLU A 560 -41.98 -23.58 4.33
CA GLU A 560 -41.54 -24.58 5.30
C GLU A 560 -42.62 -24.90 6.34
N ASP A 561 -43.27 -23.89 6.91
CA ASP A 561 -44.37 -24.06 7.87
C ASP A 561 -45.61 -24.70 7.24
N THR A 562 -45.91 -24.36 5.97
CA THR A 562 -47.00 -25.00 5.21
C THR A 562 -46.69 -26.49 4.98
N ILE A 563 -45.45 -26.84 4.64
CA ILE A 563 -45.00 -28.23 4.48
C ILE A 563 -45.09 -28.99 5.82
N LYS A 564 -44.67 -28.39 6.94
CA LYS A 564 -44.83 -28.98 8.29
C LYS A 564 -46.30 -29.24 8.62
N GLN A 565 -47.19 -28.29 8.34
CA GLN A 565 -48.62 -28.44 8.59
C GLN A 565 -49.24 -29.57 7.74
N LEU A 566 -48.90 -29.66 6.46
CA LEU A 566 -49.37 -30.73 5.57
C LEU A 566 -48.85 -32.11 6.00
N ARG A 567 -47.57 -32.21 6.41
CA ARG A 567 -47.01 -33.45 6.95
C ARG A 567 -47.73 -33.89 8.24
N ALA A 568 -48.00 -32.96 9.16
CA ALA A 568 -48.76 -33.25 10.38
C ALA A 568 -50.19 -33.72 10.09
N GLN A 569 -50.87 -33.11 9.10
CA GLN A 569 -52.18 -33.57 8.64
C GLN A 569 -52.12 -35.00 8.09
N LEU A 570 -51.12 -35.32 7.27
CA LEU A 570 -50.91 -36.65 6.70
C LEU A 570 -50.70 -37.71 7.80
N THR A 571 -49.84 -37.44 8.79
CA THR A 571 -49.63 -38.33 9.94
C THR A 571 -50.91 -38.52 10.77
N SER A 572 -51.72 -37.47 10.94
CA SER A 572 -53.00 -37.54 11.67
C SER A 572 -54.11 -38.30 10.92
N ALA A 573 -54.01 -38.41 9.59
CA ALA A 573 -54.90 -39.25 8.78
C ALA A 573 -54.44 -40.72 8.82
N GLN A 574 -53.12 -40.97 8.76
CA GLN A 574 -52.54 -42.32 8.84
C GLN A 574 -52.84 -43.02 10.18
N SER A 575 -52.96 -42.29 11.29
CA SER A 575 -53.28 -42.87 12.61
C SER A 575 -54.77 -43.20 12.84
N LYS A 576 -55.69 -42.74 11.98
CA LYS A 576 -57.14 -43.00 12.08
C LYS A 576 -57.58 -44.28 11.36
N SER A 577 -56.81 -45.36 11.49
CA SER A 577 -56.93 -46.59 10.69
C SER A 577 -58.17 -47.47 10.96
N GLY A 578 -59.12 -47.02 11.78
CA GLY A 578 -60.27 -47.78 12.29
C GLY A 578 -61.66 -47.47 11.69
N LEU A 579 -61.76 -46.72 10.58
CA LEU A 579 -63.05 -46.47 9.90
C LEU A 579 -63.25 -47.32 8.63
N ALA A 580 -64.52 -47.62 8.35
CA ALA A 580 -64.99 -48.53 7.31
C ALA A 580 -64.53 -48.17 5.88
N ASP A 581 -64.47 -49.17 4.99
CA ASP A 581 -63.69 -49.11 3.76
C ASP A 581 -64.09 -48.02 2.75
N ALA A 582 -65.34 -47.55 2.77
CA ALA A 582 -65.75 -46.38 1.97
C ALA A 582 -65.08 -45.07 2.41
N ALA A 583 -64.81 -44.91 3.71
CA ALA A 583 -64.07 -43.76 4.24
C ALA A 583 -62.58 -43.84 3.86
N ARG A 584 -61.97 -45.04 3.88
CA ARG A 584 -60.58 -45.27 3.47
C ARG A 584 -60.29 -44.81 2.04
N VAL A 585 -61.20 -45.02 1.09
CA VAL A 585 -61.01 -44.57 -0.31
C VAL A 585 -61.04 -43.03 -0.41
N ALA A 586 -61.92 -42.37 0.33
CA ALA A 586 -61.98 -40.91 0.37
C ALA A 586 -60.76 -40.29 1.09
N GLU A 587 -60.31 -40.91 2.16
CA GLU A 587 -59.17 -40.45 2.97
C GLU A 587 -57.83 -40.70 2.27
N THR A 588 -57.65 -41.83 1.58
CA THR A 588 -56.48 -42.08 0.70
C THR A 588 -56.45 -41.13 -0.50
N LYS A 589 -57.59 -40.81 -1.12
CA LYS A 589 -57.63 -39.77 -2.17
C LYS A 589 -57.17 -38.40 -1.64
N ARG A 590 -57.65 -37.98 -0.46
CA ARG A 590 -57.20 -36.74 0.21
C ARG A 590 -55.72 -36.79 0.58
N ALA A 591 -55.21 -37.92 1.06
CA ALA A 591 -53.79 -38.12 1.36
C ALA A 591 -52.92 -37.99 0.11
N ASN A 592 -53.35 -38.56 -1.03
CA ASN A 592 -52.65 -38.45 -2.31
C ASN A 592 -52.68 -37.01 -2.86
N GLU A 593 -53.80 -36.30 -2.74
CA GLU A 593 -53.90 -34.86 -3.08
C GLU A 593 -53.03 -33.98 -2.16
N ALA A 594 -52.88 -34.34 -0.88
CA ALA A 594 -51.98 -33.66 0.05
C ALA A 594 -50.51 -33.93 -0.30
N LEU A 595 -50.14 -35.17 -0.61
CA LEU A 595 -48.80 -35.56 -1.09
C LEU A 595 -48.42 -34.82 -2.38
N ALA A 596 -49.33 -34.71 -3.35
CA ALA A 596 -49.09 -33.94 -4.57
C ALA A 596 -48.84 -32.45 -4.29
N LYS A 597 -49.56 -31.86 -3.32
CA LYS A 597 -49.33 -30.46 -2.87
C LYS A 597 -47.99 -30.30 -2.16
N VAL A 598 -47.60 -31.25 -1.32
CA VAL A 598 -46.28 -31.25 -0.65
C VAL A 598 -45.16 -31.31 -1.70
N ALA A 599 -45.22 -32.24 -2.65
CA ALA A 599 -44.21 -32.35 -3.72
C ALA A 599 -44.09 -31.08 -4.58
N HIS A 600 -45.22 -30.41 -4.86
CA HIS A 600 -45.20 -29.12 -5.57
C HIS A 600 -44.54 -28.00 -4.74
N LEU A 601 -44.86 -27.91 -3.44
CA LEU A 601 -44.26 -26.93 -2.54
C LEU A 601 -42.77 -27.19 -2.29
N GLU A 602 -42.33 -28.44 -2.20
CA GLU A 602 -40.92 -28.83 -2.10
C GLU A 602 -40.15 -28.44 -3.38
N THR A 603 -40.78 -28.60 -4.56
CA THR A 603 -40.21 -28.14 -5.84
C THR A 603 -40.04 -26.61 -5.86
N GLN A 604 -41.06 -25.86 -5.42
CA GLN A 604 -40.98 -24.40 -5.31
C GLN A 604 -39.93 -23.95 -4.28
N PHE A 605 -39.85 -24.62 -3.12
CA PHE A 605 -38.87 -24.35 -2.08
C PHE A 605 -37.44 -24.53 -2.60
N ASN A 606 -37.17 -25.63 -3.30
CA ASN A 606 -35.85 -25.90 -3.88
C ASN A 606 -35.44 -24.86 -4.94
N ALA A 607 -36.39 -24.40 -5.77
CA ALA A 607 -36.14 -23.33 -6.74
C ALA A 607 -35.77 -22.00 -6.07
N VAL A 608 -36.53 -21.55 -5.07
CA VAL A 608 -36.25 -20.31 -4.32
C VAL A 608 -34.93 -20.42 -3.52
N ASN A 609 -34.61 -21.61 -3.01
CA ASN A 609 -33.34 -21.82 -2.30
C ASN A 609 -32.12 -21.81 -3.26
N ALA A 610 -32.26 -22.34 -4.48
CA ALA A 610 -31.23 -22.23 -5.51
C ALA A 610 -31.00 -20.76 -5.95
N GLU A 611 -32.07 -19.97 -6.07
CA GLU A 611 -31.98 -18.54 -6.32
C GLU A 611 -31.27 -17.81 -5.15
N LEU A 612 -31.61 -18.14 -3.90
CA LEU A 612 -30.94 -17.60 -2.71
C LEU A 612 -29.44 -17.92 -2.66
N GLU A 613 -29.02 -19.14 -3.02
CA GLU A 613 -27.60 -19.50 -3.09
C GLU A 613 -26.86 -18.81 -4.24
N SER A 614 -27.51 -18.62 -5.40
CA SER A 614 -26.98 -17.78 -6.50
C SER A 614 -26.74 -16.33 -6.05
N LEU A 615 -27.68 -15.76 -5.28
CA LEU A 615 -27.55 -14.44 -4.67
C LEU A 615 -26.40 -14.39 -3.65
N LYS A 616 -26.27 -15.39 -2.77
CA LYS A 616 -25.13 -15.49 -1.83
C LYS A 616 -23.77 -15.60 -2.54
N GLN A 617 -23.66 -16.42 -3.58
CA GLN A 617 -22.43 -16.53 -4.38
C GLN A 617 -22.09 -15.22 -5.11
N THR A 618 -23.11 -14.49 -5.57
CA THR A 618 -22.93 -13.17 -6.18
C THR A 618 -22.41 -12.14 -5.17
N ARG A 619 -22.86 -12.19 -3.91
CA ARG A 619 -22.32 -11.38 -2.81
C ARG A 619 -20.87 -11.75 -2.48
N ALA A 620 -20.56 -13.04 -2.36
CA ALA A 620 -19.19 -13.53 -2.10
C ALA A 620 -18.18 -13.16 -3.21
N ARG A 621 -18.66 -12.97 -4.46
CA ARG A 621 -17.86 -12.46 -5.58
C ARG A 621 -17.73 -10.94 -5.62
N ARG A 622 -18.57 -10.19 -4.90
CA ARG A 622 -18.49 -8.71 -4.78
C ARG A 622 -17.66 -8.26 -3.58
N SER A 623 -17.52 -9.07 -2.53
CA SER A 623 -16.50 -8.89 -1.50
C SER A 623 -15.11 -9.18 -2.11
N LEU A 624 -14.47 -8.15 -2.64
CA LEU A 624 -13.11 -8.23 -3.17
C LEU A 624 -12.13 -8.58 -2.03
N PRO A 625 -11.28 -9.60 -2.18
CA PRO A 625 -10.05 -9.65 -1.40
C PRO A 625 -9.19 -8.45 -1.80
N ARG A 626 -8.51 -7.83 -0.82
CA ARG A 626 -7.67 -6.65 -1.04
C ARG A 626 -6.35 -7.09 -1.68
N ILE A 627 -6.34 -7.20 -3.02
CA ILE A 627 -5.16 -7.62 -3.79
C ILE A 627 -4.03 -6.60 -3.58
N PRO A 628 -2.81 -7.01 -3.19
CA PRO A 628 -1.63 -6.14 -3.17
C PRO A 628 -1.30 -5.70 -4.60
N VAL A 629 -1.05 -4.40 -4.79
CA VAL A 629 -0.67 -3.86 -6.12
C VAL A 629 0.72 -4.40 -6.50
N PRO A 630 0.87 -5.12 -7.62
CA PRO A 630 2.18 -5.46 -8.15
C PRO A 630 2.78 -4.22 -8.80
N ILE A 631 3.96 -3.80 -8.33
CA ILE A 631 4.77 -2.80 -9.05
C ILE A 631 5.51 -3.56 -10.15
N ALA A 632 5.07 -3.38 -11.40
CA ALA A 632 5.78 -3.84 -12.58
C ALA A 632 6.71 -2.73 -13.07
N GLU A 633 8.02 -2.93 -12.96
CA GLU A 633 9.02 -2.12 -13.68
C GLU A 633 9.18 -2.70 -15.09
N GLU A 634 8.86 -1.91 -16.11
CA GLU A 634 9.00 -2.29 -17.52
C GLU A 634 10.22 -1.58 -18.14
N GLU A 635 11.39 -2.23 -18.11
CA GLU A 635 12.55 -1.82 -18.91
C GLU A 635 12.72 -2.73 -20.14
N ALA A 636 12.42 -2.19 -21.33
CA ALA A 636 12.98 -2.69 -22.59
C ALA A 636 13.04 -1.61 -23.68
N SER A 637 14.26 -1.14 -23.89
CA SER A 637 14.87 -0.62 -25.12
C SER A 637 14.19 -0.95 -26.47
N VAL A 638 14.07 0.06 -27.34
CA VAL A 638 14.15 -0.11 -28.80
C VAL A 638 15.01 1.00 -29.42
N THR A 639 15.97 0.61 -30.26
CA THR A 639 16.80 1.48 -31.09
C THR A 639 16.19 1.65 -32.48
N SER A 640 15.95 2.89 -32.92
CA SER A 640 15.64 3.15 -34.34
C SER A 640 16.01 4.56 -34.78
N THR A 641 17.11 4.66 -35.52
CA THR A 641 17.57 5.84 -36.25
C THR A 641 16.60 6.17 -37.39
N THR A 642 16.14 7.43 -37.51
CA THR A 642 15.70 8.00 -38.80
C THR A 642 15.88 9.52 -38.80
N SER A 643 16.69 10.01 -39.73
CA SER A 643 16.89 11.43 -40.03
C SER A 643 15.69 12.03 -40.76
N ILE A 644 15.44 13.35 -40.63
CA ILE A 644 15.13 14.25 -41.78
C ILE A 644 15.14 15.74 -41.39
N SER A 645 15.97 16.49 -42.12
CA SER A 645 15.88 17.88 -42.57
C SER A 645 15.46 19.05 -41.65
N ILE A 646 16.50 19.74 -41.19
CA ILE A 646 16.69 21.20 -41.20
C ILE A 646 15.81 21.96 -42.21
N ILE A 647 15.06 22.98 -41.76
CA ILE A 647 14.77 24.22 -42.51
C ILE A 647 14.94 25.42 -41.55
N LYS A 648 15.56 26.52 -42.04
CA LYS A 648 15.87 27.76 -41.29
C LYS A 648 14.81 28.87 -41.54
N PRO A 649 14.76 29.94 -40.72
CA PRO A 649 13.64 30.88 -40.67
C PRO A 649 13.69 32.01 -41.72
N ALA A 650 12.57 32.72 -41.87
CA ALA A 650 12.45 33.96 -42.64
C ALA A 650 11.91 35.12 -41.76
N GLU A 651 12.19 36.36 -42.16
CA GLU A 651 12.07 37.57 -41.33
C GLU A 651 10.90 38.51 -41.69
N LYS A 652 10.60 39.43 -40.74
CA LYS A 652 10.33 40.89 -40.92
C LYS A 652 8.96 41.44 -41.39
N SER A 653 8.70 42.64 -40.83
CA SER A 653 7.86 43.77 -41.32
C SER A 653 6.33 43.63 -41.24
N SER A 654 5.52 44.69 -41.09
CA SER A 654 5.70 46.04 -40.49
C SER A 654 4.32 46.73 -40.30
N SER A 655 4.25 47.74 -39.42
CA SER A 655 3.10 48.61 -39.04
C SER A 655 2.55 49.51 -40.20
N PRO A 656 1.63 50.52 -40.01
CA PRO A 656 0.82 51.01 -38.86
C PRO A 656 -0.64 51.50 -39.20
N ILE A 657 -1.22 52.38 -38.33
CA ILE A 657 -2.35 53.37 -38.46
C ILE A 657 -3.61 53.04 -37.60
N GLU A 658 -3.86 53.68 -36.44
CA GLU A 658 -4.57 54.97 -36.15
C GLU A 658 -6.12 54.89 -36.32
N SER A 659 -7.04 55.33 -35.43
CA SER A 659 -7.08 56.48 -34.51
C SER A 659 -8.22 56.48 -33.45
N LYS A 660 -7.95 57.05 -32.25
CA LYS A 660 -8.74 57.96 -31.35
C LYS A 660 -10.30 57.94 -31.25
N GLU A 661 -10.85 57.98 -30.03
CA GLU A 661 -11.72 59.05 -29.43
C GLU A 661 -12.03 58.78 -27.92
N LYS A 662 -12.76 59.67 -27.23
CA LYS A 662 -12.44 60.37 -25.98
C LYS A 662 -13.65 60.46 -24.99
N ALA A 663 -13.40 60.69 -23.68
CA ALA A 663 -14.37 60.62 -22.56
C ALA A 663 -15.25 61.88 -22.31
N PRO A 664 -16.27 61.84 -21.41
CA PRO A 664 -16.15 62.40 -20.03
C PRO A 664 -16.96 61.65 -18.90
N PRO A 665 -16.98 62.07 -17.60
CA PRO A 665 -17.10 61.14 -16.45
C PRO A 665 -18.16 61.43 -15.32
N ALA A 666 -18.12 60.59 -14.24
CA ALA A 666 -18.62 60.77 -12.85
C ALA A 666 -20.13 60.51 -12.56
N PRO A 667 -20.58 60.20 -11.31
CA PRO A 667 -19.88 60.31 -10.00
C PRO A 667 -19.94 59.09 -9.02
N VAL A 668 -19.30 59.27 -7.86
CA VAL A 668 -19.12 58.37 -6.69
C VAL A 668 -20.26 58.50 -5.67
N VAL A 669 -20.71 57.41 -5.01
CA VAL A 669 -21.14 57.37 -3.58
C VAL A 669 -21.02 55.94 -2.98
N THR A 670 -20.58 55.87 -1.72
CA THR A 670 -20.32 54.71 -0.84
C THR A 670 -21.57 54.02 -0.25
N LYS A 671 -21.52 52.68 0.01
CA LYS A 671 -22.06 52.01 1.23
C LYS A 671 -21.62 50.53 1.34
N GLN A 672 -21.65 49.97 2.56
CA GLN A 672 -20.99 48.70 2.95
C GLN A 672 -21.95 47.58 3.40
N ASN A 673 -21.45 46.34 3.34
CA ASN A 673 -21.81 45.13 4.13
C ASN A 673 -23.15 44.39 3.84
N PRO A 674 -23.26 43.09 4.20
CA PRO A 674 -22.22 42.04 4.39
C PRO A 674 -22.55 40.69 3.69
N ALA A 675 -21.63 39.72 3.78
CA ALA A 675 -21.78 38.33 3.32
C ALA A 675 -21.53 37.30 4.48
N PRO A 676 -21.98 36.03 4.39
CA PRO A 676 -22.22 35.17 5.56
C PRO A 676 -20.99 34.38 6.08
N PRO A 677 -21.06 33.81 7.30
CA PRO A 677 -19.90 33.28 8.04
C PRO A 677 -19.60 31.77 7.83
N PRO A 678 -18.34 31.34 7.95
CA PRO A 678 -17.95 29.95 8.22
C PRO A 678 -17.82 29.65 9.74
N PRO A 679 -17.75 28.36 10.17
CA PRO A 679 -18.16 27.97 11.52
C PRO A 679 -17.04 27.83 12.58
N SER A 680 -17.33 28.38 13.76
CA SER A 680 -17.17 27.78 15.10
C SER A 680 -15.97 26.86 15.42
N THR A 681 -15.04 27.42 16.21
CA THR A 681 -14.47 26.73 17.38
C THR A 681 -14.47 27.68 18.58
N LYS A 682 -15.21 27.33 19.65
CA LYS A 682 -15.37 28.15 20.86
C LYS A 682 -14.60 27.55 22.03
N ALA A 683 -13.76 28.37 22.68
CA ALA A 683 -13.50 28.35 24.12
C ALA A 683 -12.70 29.62 24.51
N ALA A 684 -13.41 30.74 24.66
CA ALA A 684 -12.96 31.84 25.53
C ALA A 684 -13.20 31.38 27.00
N ASP A 685 -12.63 31.96 28.06
CA ASP A 685 -12.25 33.35 28.35
C ASP A 685 -10.88 33.44 29.05
N LEU A 686 -10.14 34.56 29.16
CA LEU A 686 -10.47 35.98 29.05
C LEU A 686 -9.38 36.74 28.25
N VAL A 687 -9.71 37.23 27.05
CA VAL A 687 -9.06 38.40 26.44
C VAL A 687 -10.15 39.22 25.74
N PRO A 688 -10.32 40.53 26.05
CA PRO A 688 -11.37 41.34 25.43
C PRO A 688 -10.99 41.72 24.00
N THR A 689 -11.70 41.17 23.02
CA THR A 689 -11.54 41.57 21.61
C THR A 689 -12.50 42.71 21.27
N SER A 690 -12.03 43.95 21.34
CA SER A 690 -12.61 45.06 20.59
C SER A 690 -11.57 45.62 19.63
N ASN A 691 -11.85 45.56 18.33
CA ASN A 691 -11.00 46.15 17.30
C ASN A 691 -11.00 47.68 17.42
N ASN A 692 -10.01 48.25 18.13
CA ASN A 692 -9.52 49.62 17.99
C ASN A 692 -8.18 49.76 18.76
N ALA A 693 -7.12 50.14 18.04
CA ALA A 693 -5.80 50.58 18.54
C ALA A 693 -5.06 49.71 19.59
N ILE A 694 -4.08 48.91 19.13
CA ILE A 694 -2.91 48.54 19.96
C ILE A 694 -1.74 49.46 19.60
N ASP A 695 -1.97 50.77 19.66
CA ASP A 695 -1.00 51.80 19.27
C ASP A 695 -0.24 52.40 20.47
N SER A 696 -0.43 51.86 21.68
CA SER A 696 0.21 52.36 22.90
C SER A 696 1.26 51.39 23.45
N VAL A 697 2.50 51.87 23.49
CA VAL A 697 3.63 51.25 24.21
C VAL A 697 3.26 50.93 25.66
N SER A 698 2.35 51.69 26.29
CA SER A 698 1.90 51.45 27.66
C SER A 698 1.09 50.16 27.86
N THR A 699 0.34 49.72 26.85
CA THR A 699 -0.43 48.46 26.91
C THR A 699 0.50 47.27 26.75
N ALA A 700 1.47 47.37 25.83
CA ALA A 700 2.54 46.38 25.70
C ALA A 700 3.38 46.29 26.99
N ALA A 701 3.81 47.44 27.55
CA ALA A 701 4.55 47.49 28.80
C ALA A 701 3.82 46.77 29.94
N LYS A 702 2.53 47.04 30.15
CA LYS A 702 1.73 46.34 31.17
C LYS A 702 1.66 44.82 30.97
N LEU A 703 1.59 44.34 29.72
CA LEU A 703 1.66 42.91 29.42
C LEU A 703 3.05 42.32 29.73
N TRP A 704 4.13 43.04 29.40
CA TRP A 704 5.49 42.64 29.74
C TRP A 704 5.74 42.64 31.25
N ASP A 705 5.27 43.65 31.98
CA ASP A 705 5.35 43.74 33.45
C ASP A 705 4.58 42.60 34.12
N THR A 706 3.36 42.31 33.64
CA THR A 706 2.55 41.18 34.12
C THR A 706 3.27 39.85 33.84
N ARG A 707 3.89 39.69 32.67
CA ARG A 707 4.64 38.48 32.33
C ARG A 707 5.95 38.36 33.12
N ALA A 708 6.63 39.46 33.42
CA ALA A 708 7.81 39.49 34.27
C ALA A 708 7.47 39.06 35.70
N GLN A 709 6.38 39.58 36.27
CA GLN A 709 5.87 39.15 37.58
C GLN A 709 5.50 37.66 37.61
N GLN A 710 4.84 37.14 36.57
CA GLN A 710 4.57 35.70 36.45
C GLN A 710 5.88 34.89 36.46
N ILE A 711 6.86 35.23 35.61
CA ILE A 711 8.14 34.54 35.54
C ILE A 711 8.90 34.63 36.89
N GLU A 712 8.82 35.76 37.60
CA GLU A 712 9.41 35.91 38.93
C GLU A 712 8.75 34.97 39.95
N THR A 713 7.42 34.84 39.94
CA THR A 713 6.70 33.87 40.80
C THR A 713 7.01 32.42 40.43
N GLU A 714 7.03 32.08 39.14
CA GLU A 714 7.43 30.76 38.62
C GLU A 714 8.86 30.43 39.11
N GLN A 715 9.81 31.37 39.00
CA GLN A 715 11.19 31.21 39.45
C GLN A 715 11.35 31.11 40.97
N LYS A 716 10.49 31.74 41.77
CA LYS A 716 10.49 31.57 43.24
C LYS A 716 10.00 30.20 43.67
N THR A 717 9.06 29.59 42.94
CA THR A 717 8.52 28.25 43.21
C THR A 717 9.37 27.09 42.66
N ASN A 718 10.28 27.35 41.72
CA ASN A 718 11.08 26.32 41.07
C ASN A 718 12.35 26.00 41.86
N THR A 719 12.44 24.79 42.42
CA THR A 719 13.59 24.28 43.21
C THR A 719 14.94 24.31 42.51
N PHE A 720 14.97 24.39 41.17
CA PHE A 720 16.19 24.48 40.36
C PHE A 720 16.56 25.92 39.95
N SER A 721 15.78 26.91 40.39
CA SER A 721 16.02 28.33 40.16
C SER A 721 17.02 28.90 41.16
N LYS A 722 17.85 29.85 40.71
CA LYS A 722 18.73 30.64 41.59
C LYS A 722 17.95 31.55 42.56
N PHE A 723 16.70 31.87 42.23
CA PHE A 723 15.81 32.72 43.03
C PHE A 723 14.74 31.92 43.79
N TYR A 724 14.95 30.61 43.96
CA TYR A 724 14.07 29.73 44.71
C TYR A 724 13.90 30.21 46.17
N ASP A 725 12.65 30.32 46.62
CA ASP A 725 12.30 30.59 48.02
C ASP A 725 11.60 29.36 48.63
N PRO A 726 12.23 28.67 49.60
CA PRO A 726 11.63 27.53 50.29
C PRO A 726 10.25 27.81 50.92
N ASN A 727 9.95 29.07 51.27
CA ASN A 727 8.68 29.47 51.87
C ASN A 727 7.60 29.82 50.82
N ALA A 728 7.99 30.14 49.59
CA ALA A 728 7.06 30.43 48.49
C ALA A 728 6.55 29.18 47.77
N THR A 729 7.24 28.05 47.99
CA THR A 729 6.87 26.75 47.41
C THR A 729 5.61 26.26 48.10
N LYS A 730 4.51 26.12 47.34
CA LYS A 730 3.36 25.35 47.83
C LYS A 730 3.86 23.98 48.26
N GLN A 731 3.67 23.62 49.52
CA GLN A 731 4.00 22.29 50.02
C GLN A 731 3.36 21.27 49.08
N LEU A 732 4.11 20.22 48.71
CA LEU A 732 3.61 19.17 47.84
C LEU A 732 2.26 18.71 48.39
N PRO A 733 1.21 18.61 47.55
CA PRO A 733 -0.11 18.20 48.03
C PRO A 733 0.01 16.84 48.73
N PRO A 734 -0.79 16.57 49.77
CA PRO A 734 -0.78 15.30 50.47
C PRO A 734 -0.80 14.13 49.48
N LYS A 735 -0.10 13.05 49.86
CA LYS A 735 0.28 11.92 49.01
C LYS A 735 -0.88 11.29 48.20
N ASP A 736 -2.11 11.52 48.65
CA ASP A 736 -3.33 10.86 48.19
C ASP A 736 -4.24 11.76 47.31
N GLY A 737 -3.78 12.96 46.91
CA GLY A 737 -4.62 13.96 46.21
C GLY A 737 -4.32 14.17 44.71
N GLU A 738 -3.14 14.72 44.39
CA GLU A 738 -2.92 15.38 43.08
C GLU A 738 -1.49 15.22 42.51
N TYR A 739 -0.66 14.41 43.17
CA TYR A 739 0.76 14.30 42.82
C TYR A 739 0.96 13.63 41.45
N GLY A 740 1.49 14.40 40.49
CA GLY A 740 1.73 13.96 39.10
C GLY A 740 0.62 14.34 38.10
N THR A 741 -0.49 14.90 38.56
CA THR A 741 -1.53 15.46 37.68
C THR A 741 -1.11 16.86 37.21
N PRO A 742 -1.09 17.15 35.89
CA PRO A 742 -0.77 18.49 35.40
C PRO A 742 -1.87 19.51 35.76
N PRO A 743 -1.53 20.78 36.05
CA PRO A 743 -2.53 21.78 36.41
C PRO A 743 -3.62 21.93 35.34
N PRO A 744 -4.92 21.95 35.71
CA PRO A 744 -6.02 22.06 34.76
C PRO A 744 -5.91 23.34 33.92
N GLY A 745 -6.20 23.25 32.63
CA GLY A 745 -6.04 24.35 31.67
C GLY A 745 -4.60 24.62 31.19
N SER A 746 -3.58 23.96 31.74
CA SER A 746 -2.20 24.08 31.24
C SER A 746 -2.00 23.35 29.90
N ALA A 747 -1.03 23.81 29.10
CA ALA A 747 -0.61 23.10 27.88
C ALA A 747 -0.11 21.67 28.19
N THR A 748 0.40 21.42 29.40
CA THR A 748 0.78 20.08 29.88
C THR A 748 -0.45 19.21 30.13
N ALA A 749 -1.54 19.76 30.66
CA ALA A 749 -2.81 19.03 30.82
C ALA A 749 -3.43 18.66 29.47
N ALA A 750 -3.47 19.58 28.51
CA ALA A 750 -3.94 19.29 27.16
C ALA A 750 -3.09 18.20 26.44
N ARG A 751 -1.77 18.21 26.65
CA ARG A 751 -0.87 17.13 26.16
C ARG A 751 -1.11 15.80 26.87
N TRP A 752 -1.34 15.82 28.18
CA TRP A 752 -1.64 14.63 28.97
C TRP A 752 -2.97 14.00 28.57
N GLU A 753 -4.01 14.79 28.37
CA GLU A 753 -5.32 14.33 27.91
C GLU A 753 -5.25 13.75 26.49
N LYS A 754 -4.56 14.44 25.56
CA LYS A 754 -4.29 13.91 24.22
C LYS A 754 -3.49 12.60 24.26
N GLY A 755 -2.49 12.51 25.13
CA GLY A 755 -1.70 11.29 25.34
C GLY A 755 -2.54 10.15 25.91
N LYS A 756 -3.40 10.43 26.89
CA LYS A 756 -4.35 9.46 27.46
C LYS A 756 -5.27 8.91 26.37
N LYS A 757 -5.89 9.79 25.57
CA LYS A 757 -6.78 9.41 24.47
C LYS A 757 -6.05 8.56 23.42
N TRP A 758 -4.84 8.96 23.01
CA TRP A 758 -4.04 8.16 22.08
C TRP A 758 -3.74 6.76 22.63
N VAL A 759 -3.44 6.62 23.93
CA VAL A 759 -3.26 5.31 24.58
C VAL A 759 -4.57 4.51 24.66
N ASP A 760 -5.73 5.15 24.84
CA ASP A 760 -7.04 4.49 24.70
C ASP A 760 -7.23 3.93 23.27
N GLU A 761 -7.04 4.77 22.24
CA GLU A 761 -7.12 4.39 20.82
C GLU A 761 -6.16 3.22 20.46
N GLN A 762 -4.94 3.20 21.01
CA GLN A 762 -4.01 2.06 20.81
C GLN A 762 -4.46 0.76 21.48
N ILE A 763 -5.18 0.83 22.61
CA ILE A 763 -5.73 -0.36 23.28
C ILE A 763 -6.96 -0.89 22.52
N ASP A 764 -7.79 0.00 21.96
CA ASP A 764 -8.90 -0.41 21.10
C ASP A 764 -8.40 -1.15 19.85
N ASN A 765 -7.36 -0.63 19.18
CA ASN A 765 -6.72 -1.30 18.05
C ASN A 765 -6.13 -2.67 18.42
N LEU A 766 -5.50 -2.78 19.60
CA LEU A 766 -4.97 -4.05 20.10
C LEU A 766 -6.09 -5.08 20.36
N ILE A 767 -7.20 -4.65 20.93
CA ILE A 767 -8.36 -5.53 21.19
C ILE A 767 -8.99 -5.99 19.87
N GLN A 768 -9.11 -5.10 18.88
CA GLN A 768 -9.56 -5.50 17.54
C GLN A 768 -8.59 -6.53 16.92
N ALA A 769 -7.28 -6.30 16.99
CA ALA A 769 -6.28 -7.26 16.50
C ALA A 769 -6.40 -8.63 17.19
N ILE A 770 -6.68 -8.66 18.51
CA ILE A 770 -6.93 -9.91 19.25
C ILE A 770 -8.23 -10.58 18.77
N HIS A 771 -9.30 -9.83 18.49
CA HIS A 771 -10.53 -10.38 17.91
C HIS A 771 -10.37 -10.88 16.47
N ASP A 772 -9.46 -10.30 15.69
CA ASP A 772 -9.22 -10.68 14.29
C ASP A 772 -8.41 -11.98 14.17
N ILE A 773 -7.50 -12.27 15.12
CA ILE A 773 -6.57 -13.42 15.06
C ILE A 773 -6.84 -14.51 16.10
N GLY A 774 -7.53 -14.17 17.20
CA GLY A 774 -7.74 -15.06 18.33
C GLY A 774 -8.94 -15.98 18.17
N GLU A 775 -8.90 -17.11 18.85
CA GLU A 775 -10.03 -18.04 18.91
C GLU A 775 -11.08 -17.52 19.88
N THR A 776 -12.36 -17.59 19.50
CA THR A 776 -13.47 -17.13 20.35
C THR A 776 -14.09 -18.31 21.07
N ASP A 777 -14.05 -18.28 22.40
CA ASP A 777 -14.50 -19.33 23.31
C ASP A 777 -15.43 -18.74 24.37
N ASP A 778 -16.66 -19.27 24.47
CA ASP A 778 -17.69 -18.99 25.51
C ASP A 778 -17.65 -17.59 26.18
N ASN A 779 -17.67 -16.52 25.36
CA ASN A 779 -17.67 -15.08 25.70
C ASN A 779 -16.30 -14.43 26.01
N CYS A 780 -15.19 -15.04 25.61
CA CYS A 780 -13.87 -14.41 25.54
C CYS A 780 -13.21 -14.70 24.18
N THR A 781 -12.29 -13.84 23.76
CA THR A 781 -11.32 -14.18 22.71
C THR A 781 -9.97 -14.46 23.35
N ILE A 782 -9.37 -15.59 23.00
CA ILE A 782 -8.06 -16.02 23.50
C ILE A 782 -7.02 -16.03 22.38
N VAL A 783 -5.80 -15.61 22.70
CA VAL A 783 -4.66 -15.66 21.78
C VAL A 783 -3.37 -15.92 22.56
N THR A 784 -2.41 -16.62 21.98
CA THR A 784 -1.07 -16.77 22.59
C THR A 784 -0.23 -15.53 22.34
N PHE A 785 0.63 -15.17 23.30
CA PHE A 785 1.51 -14.00 23.17
C PHE A 785 2.40 -14.07 21.93
N GLY A 786 2.93 -15.25 21.58
CA GLY A 786 3.76 -15.44 20.39
C GLY A 786 3.01 -15.08 19.10
N ALA A 787 1.80 -15.64 18.91
CA ALA A 787 0.99 -15.35 17.73
C ALA A 787 0.61 -13.87 17.62
N LEU A 788 0.21 -13.26 18.75
CA LEU A 788 -0.08 -11.83 18.82
C LEU A 788 1.17 -10.97 18.55
N PHE A 789 2.34 -11.38 19.03
CA PHE A 789 3.60 -10.67 18.81
C PHE A 789 3.99 -10.67 17.34
N TYR A 790 3.98 -11.82 16.65
CA TYR A 790 4.28 -11.88 15.23
C TYR A 790 3.28 -11.07 14.39
N TYR A 791 1.98 -11.13 14.70
CA TYR A 791 0.97 -10.33 13.98
C TYR A 791 1.13 -8.81 14.21
N TYR A 792 1.41 -8.39 15.44
CA TYR A 792 1.51 -6.97 15.78
C TYR A 792 2.87 -6.35 15.48
N ALA A 793 3.91 -7.15 15.19
CA ALA A 793 5.25 -6.67 14.82
C ALA A 793 5.21 -5.78 13.56
N ASP A 794 4.38 -6.12 12.57
CA ASP A 794 4.15 -5.33 11.37
C ASP A 794 3.28 -4.07 11.63
N VAL A 795 2.59 -4.01 12.77
CA VAL A 795 1.64 -2.94 13.13
C VAL A 795 2.28 -1.88 14.04
N SER A 796 2.98 -2.30 15.10
CA SER A 796 3.77 -1.40 15.96
C SER A 796 4.74 -2.15 16.87
N ASP A 797 5.95 -1.58 16.98
CA ASP A 797 7.02 -1.90 17.94
C ASP A 797 6.63 -1.81 19.43
N SER A 798 5.43 -1.30 19.77
CA SER A 798 5.06 -0.93 21.13
C SER A 798 4.10 -1.91 21.85
N LEU A 799 3.85 -3.09 21.26
CA LEU A 799 2.89 -4.11 21.75
C LEU A 799 2.94 -4.34 23.26
N VAL A 800 4.09 -4.72 23.82
CA VAL A 800 4.22 -5.07 25.25
C VAL A 800 3.83 -3.87 26.14
N GLY A 801 4.19 -2.66 25.73
CA GLY A 801 3.80 -1.43 26.43
C GLY A 801 2.30 -1.14 26.36
N ILE A 802 1.61 -1.52 25.27
CA ILE A 802 0.15 -1.40 25.15
C ILE A 802 -0.53 -2.50 25.98
N LEU A 803 -0.07 -3.76 25.92
CA LEU A 803 -0.55 -4.88 26.73
C LEU A 803 -0.55 -4.57 28.23
N MET A 804 0.57 -4.05 28.77
CA MET A 804 0.64 -3.65 30.19
C MET A 804 -0.39 -2.57 30.55
N ARG A 805 -0.68 -1.64 29.63
CA ARG A 805 -1.68 -0.56 29.84
C ARG A 805 -3.11 -1.09 29.72
N ALA A 806 -3.36 -2.07 28.85
CA ALA A 806 -4.64 -2.77 28.74
C ALA A 806 -4.93 -3.63 29.99
N LYS A 807 -3.92 -4.37 30.48
CA LYS A 807 -4.00 -5.13 31.75
C LYS A 807 -4.27 -4.22 32.94
N LYS A 808 -3.55 -3.09 33.06
CA LYS A 808 -3.80 -2.09 34.12
C LYS A 808 -5.20 -1.45 34.05
N ARG A 809 -5.80 -1.39 32.86
CA ARG A 809 -7.18 -0.93 32.61
C ARG A 809 -8.22 -2.06 32.65
N GLN A 810 -7.83 -3.29 33.02
CA GLN A 810 -8.69 -4.48 33.14
C GLN A 810 -9.45 -4.84 31.84
N ARG A 811 -8.89 -4.48 30.67
CA ARG A 811 -9.46 -4.83 29.36
C ARG A 811 -8.88 -6.10 28.76
N LEU A 812 -7.72 -6.56 29.26
CA LEU A 812 -7.06 -7.80 28.88
C LEU A 812 -6.51 -8.47 30.15
N PHE A 813 -6.46 -9.80 30.15
CA PHE A 813 -5.91 -10.61 31.24
C PHE A 813 -4.84 -11.57 30.71
N TYR A 814 -3.70 -11.64 31.38
CA TYR A 814 -2.60 -12.57 31.10
C TYR A 814 -1.70 -12.72 32.33
N GLU A 815 -0.99 -13.85 32.41
CA GLU A 815 -0.06 -14.17 33.50
C GLU A 815 1.30 -13.45 33.32
N GLY A 816 1.91 -13.01 34.42
CA GLY A 816 3.16 -12.24 34.39
C GLY A 816 2.98 -10.74 34.10
N ASP A 817 3.94 -9.91 34.53
CA ASP A 817 3.86 -8.45 34.39
C ASP A 817 4.48 -7.92 33.09
N MET A 818 5.48 -8.62 32.56
CA MET A 818 6.19 -8.32 31.33
C MET A 818 6.42 -9.62 30.58
N LEU A 819 6.04 -9.65 29.30
CA LEU A 819 6.16 -10.81 28.42
C LEU A 819 7.35 -10.59 27.47
N PHE A 820 8.18 -11.62 27.32
CA PHE A 820 9.38 -11.63 26.48
C PHE A 820 9.26 -12.66 25.35
N GLN A 821 9.61 -12.25 24.13
CA GLN A 821 9.63 -13.12 22.95
C GLN A 821 10.53 -14.36 23.17
N ASN A 822 10.18 -15.49 22.56
CA ASN A 822 10.84 -16.81 22.66
C ASN A 822 10.81 -17.46 24.05
N LYS A 823 10.35 -16.74 25.08
CA LYS A 823 10.25 -17.24 26.46
C LYS A 823 8.79 -17.38 26.89
N ASP A 824 8.02 -16.30 26.75
CA ASP A 824 6.65 -16.20 27.24
C ASP A 824 5.63 -16.32 26.09
N ASP A 825 6.05 -16.76 24.89
CA ASP A 825 5.23 -16.92 23.69
C ASP A 825 4.00 -17.83 23.89
N HIS A 826 4.10 -18.76 24.84
CA HIS A 826 3.07 -19.70 25.23
C HIS A 826 2.03 -19.11 26.20
N VAL A 827 2.23 -17.89 26.72
CA VAL A 827 1.29 -17.24 27.65
C VAL A 827 0.01 -16.86 26.91
N ILE A 828 -1.12 -17.30 27.46
CA ILE A 828 -2.45 -17.00 26.92
C ILE A 828 -2.88 -15.60 27.37
N ILE A 829 -3.32 -14.80 26.40
CA ILE A 829 -3.92 -13.48 26.58
C ILE A 829 -5.42 -13.62 26.34
N THR A 830 -6.20 -13.35 27.38
CA THR A 830 -7.66 -13.41 27.36
C THR A 830 -8.23 -12.00 27.24
N CYS A 831 -9.00 -11.76 26.18
CA CYS A 831 -9.83 -10.58 26.00
C CYS A 831 -11.29 -10.92 26.32
N PRO A 832 -11.92 -10.32 27.36
CA PRO A 832 -13.34 -10.50 27.59
C PRO A 832 -14.13 -9.93 26.41
N LEU A 833 -15.12 -10.67 25.91
CA LEU A 833 -16.06 -10.14 24.93
C LEU A 833 -17.04 -9.21 25.68
N VAL A 834 -16.68 -7.94 25.82
CA VAL A 834 -17.51 -6.97 26.53
C VAL A 834 -18.80 -6.74 25.75
N ALA A 835 -19.90 -7.28 26.26
CA ALA A 835 -21.23 -6.83 25.88
C ALA A 835 -21.32 -5.32 26.19
N THR A 836 -21.44 -4.50 25.15
CA THR A 836 -21.63 -3.05 25.28
C THR A 836 -22.92 -2.78 26.05
N ALA A 837 -22.79 -2.21 27.25
CA ALA A 837 -23.89 -1.73 28.09
C ALA A 837 -24.29 -0.29 27.72
#